data_AF-A0A940E8R4-F1
#
_entry.id   AF-A0A940E8R4-F1
#
_cell.length_a   1.000
_cell.length_b   1.000
_cell.length_c   1.000
_cell.angle_alpha   90.00
_cell.angle_beta   90.00
_cell.angle_gamma   90.00
#
_symmetry.space_group_name_H-M   'P 1'
#
loop_
_entity.id
_entity.type
_entity.pdbx_description
1 polymer ?
#
loop_
_entity_poly.entity_id
_entity_poly.type
_entity_poly.pdbx_seq_one_letter_code
_entity_poly.pdbx_strand_id
1 'polypeptide(L)'
;MMAQYLEIKEAHADALLFYRMGDFYEMFFEDAVNAAEALDIALTKRGKHNGNDIPMCGVPVHAAEGYLLTLIRKGFRVAVCEQMESPAEAKKRGSKSVVKRDVVRLVTPGTLTEDALLEARRHNFLATYAEVRDESALAWADISTGAFHVMPLTSVRLSPELARLAPSELIVADGMEQSLNETIRDLGISLTPVGRASFDSTAAEKRICGLFHVGALEAFGSFGRAEISAMGALIDYLEITQKGKLPLLQTPLKESEDRVVQIDAATRRNLELTRSLSGGRAGSLLSVVDRTVTPGGARLLEQRLSSPSRNLDVIHGRLDAVSFASEDSLIASDLREALRKTPDLDRALSRLSLERGGPRDLAAIRNGLTQAAVIAGICEGQDLPVLLATALQNLVGFDNLLNLLDEALVAEPPLLARDGGFIAPGFEPELDEARTLRDEGRSVIAGFQQKYAEHTGITSLKIKHNNVLGYFIETTATHAEKMLNPPFSETYIHRQTTANQVRFTTVELSEIETRILNAGNLALEIEKRLYKRLSDEILALAARLNQAARGLAELDLTTSLADLARGENWCRPQVDTSRAFEVQGGRHPVVEHALRQQSGDAFVANDCDLSAEDGAAIWLLTGPNMAGKSTFLRQNALIALLAQMGSYVPAEQAHIGLVSQLFSRVGASDDLARGRSTFMVEMVETAAILNQADDRALVILDEIGRGTATYDGLSIAWATLEHLHAANQCRALFATHYHELTALAGKLKGVNNATVTVKEWEGEVIFLHEVHKGAADRSYGVQVAQLAGLPASVVERARIVLDQLEKTEREGGKQKTLIDDLPLFSAAPPPPPAPKASPVADMLNDILPDELTPREALDLIYKLKEAAKS
;
A
#
# COMPACT_ATOMS: atom_id res chain seq x y z
N MET A 1 -25.47 21.97 28.07
CA MET A 1 -25.04 21.32 26.82
C MET A 1 -23.75 21.97 26.33
N MET A 2 -23.75 23.23 25.86
CA MET A 2 -22.51 23.91 25.45
C MET A 2 -21.40 23.93 26.50
N ALA A 3 -21.72 24.10 27.79
CA ALA A 3 -20.72 23.99 28.86
C ALA A 3 -20.02 22.61 28.90
N GLN A 4 -20.78 21.51 28.73
CA GLN A 4 -20.24 20.16 28.66
C GLN A 4 -19.46 19.92 27.37
N TYR A 5 -19.89 20.51 26.24
CA TYR A 5 -19.13 20.44 24.99
C TYR A 5 -17.76 21.13 25.14
N LEU A 6 -17.74 22.35 25.69
CA LEU A 6 -16.50 23.12 25.89
C LEU A 6 -15.55 22.42 26.85
N GLU A 7 -16.05 21.85 27.95
CA GLU A 7 -15.25 21.05 28.90
C GLU A 7 -14.59 19.83 28.21
N ILE A 8 -15.35 19.08 27.40
CA ILE A 8 -14.81 17.93 26.67
C ILE A 8 -13.83 18.37 25.58
N LYS A 9 -14.11 19.49 24.89
CA LYS A 9 -13.25 20.03 23.85
C LYS A 9 -11.93 20.58 24.42
N GLU A 10 -11.95 21.16 25.61
CA GLU A 10 -10.73 21.65 26.28
C GLU A 10 -9.75 20.50 26.56
N ALA A 11 -10.27 19.32 26.94
CA ALA A 11 -9.45 18.11 27.10
C ALA A 11 -8.93 17.51 25.78
N HIS A 12 -9.45 17.96 24.63
CA HIS A 12 -9.15 17.44 23.29
C HIS A 12 -8.99 18.59 22.28
N ALA A 13 -8.22 19.62 22.66
CA ALA A 13 -8.11 20.86 21.90
C ALA A 13 -7.60 20.64 20.46
N ASP A 14 -6.78 19.61 20.29
CA ASP A 14 -5.98 19.29 19.13
C ASP A 14 -6.64 18.25 18.20
N ALA A 15 -7.87 17.83 18.51
CA ALA A 15 -8.69 16.90 17.72
C ALA A 15 -10.10 17.46 17.46
N LEU A 16 -10.67 17.16 16.29
CA LEU A 16 -12.07 17.47 16.01
C LEU A 16 -12.99 16.66 16.93
N LEU A 17 -13.98 17.29 17.56
CA LEU A 17 -14.90 16.62 18.47
C LEU A 17 -16.20 16.22 17.78
N PHE A 18 -16.35 14.93 17.46
CA PHE A 18 -17.61 14.33 17.04
C PHE A 18 -18.53 14.18 18.25
N TYR A 19 -19.40 15.16 18.49
CA TYR A 19 -20.26 15.20 19.67
C TYR A 19 -21.64 14.59 19.37
N ARG A 20 -21.95 13.42 19.96
CA ARG A 20 -23.20 12.71 19.65
C ARG A 20 -24.46 13.46 20.13
N MET A 21 -25.31 13.79 19.17
CA MET A 21 -26.59 14.48 19.35
C MET A 21 -27.71 13.70 18.65
N GLY A 22 -28.23 12.68 19.34
CA GLY A 22 -29.23 11.78 18.76
C GLY A 22 -28.59 10.90 17.69
N ASP A 23 -29.10 11.02 16.46
CA ASP A 23 -28.64 10.25 15.28
C ASP A 23 -27.56 10.97 14.46
N PHE A 24 -27.01 12.07 14.98
CA PHE A 24 -25.93 12.85 14.35
C PHE A 24 -24.72 13.00 15.28
N TYR A 25 -23.53 13.05 14.68
CA TYR A 25 -22.37 13.68 15.29
C TYR A 25 -22.33 15.14 14.86
N GLU A 26 -22.43 16.05 15.82
CA GLU A 26 -22.35 17.50 15.58
C GLU A 26 -20.97 18.02 16.01
N MET A 27 -20.47 19.01 15.27
CA MET A 27 -19.24 19.75 15.58
C MET A 27 -19.58 21.24 15.69
N PHE A 28 -18.88 21.98 16.54
CA PHE A 28 -19.17 23.40 16.80
C PHE A 28 -17.92 24.28 16.72
N PHE A 29 -18.12 25.59 16.52
CA PHE A 29 -17.05 26.60 16.48
C PHE A 29 -16.02 26.31 15.37
N GLU A 30 -14.73 26.34 15.69
CA GLU A 30 -13.64 26.12 14.74
C GLU A 30 -13.66 24.71 14.16
N ASP A 31 -13.99 23.69 14.98
CA ASP A 31 -14.16 22.31 14.51
C ASP A 31 -15.22 22.24 13.40
N ALA A 32 -16.31 23.00 13.53
CA ALA A 32 -17.36 23.03 12.51
C ALA A 32 -16.89 23.63 11.19
N VAL A 33 -16.08 24.70 11.25
CA VAL A 33 -15.52 25.38 10.07
C VAL A 33 -14.53 24.46 9.36
N ASN A 34 -13.57 23.91 10.10
CA ASN A 34 -12.55 23.02 9.57
C ASN A 34 -13.16 21.74 8.99
N ALA A 35 -14.13 21.13 9.69
CA ALA A 35 -14.79 19.93 9.21
C ALA A 35 -15.70 20.21 8.00
N ALA A 36 -16.39 21.35 7.94
CA ALA A 36 -17.22 21.71 6.80
C ALA A 36 -16.39 21.85 5.52
N GLU A 37 -15.24 22.53 5.58
CA GLU A 37 -14.31 22.65 4.47
C GLU A 37 -13.65 21.31 4.12
N ALA A 38 -13.27 20.53 5.13
CA ALA A 38 -12.63 19.24 4.93
C ALA A 38 -13.58 18.19 4.32
N LEU A 39 -14.86 18.21 4.67
CA LEU A 39 -15.86 17.21 4.26
C LEU A 39 -16.75 17.68 3.12
N ASP A 40 -16.65 18.95 2.70
CA ASP A 40 -17.56 19.59 1.76
C ASP A 40 -19.04 19.45 2.18
N ILE A 41 -19.32 19.78 3.44
CA ILE A 41 -20.66 19.73 4.04
C ILE A 41 -21.14 21.13 4.45
N ALA A 42 -22.45 21.29 4.57
CA ALA A 42 -23.05 22.58 4.91
C ALA A 42 -22.63 23.08 6.30
N LEU A 43 -22.01 24.26 6.33
CA LEU A 43 -21.78 25.02 7.57
C LEU A 43 -23.05 25.81 7.92
N THR A 44 -23.62 25.52 9.08
CA THR A 44 -24.83 26.15 9.61
C THR A 44 -24.55 26.84 10.95
N LYS A 45 -25.60 27.22 11.69
CA LYS A 45 -25.48 27.86 12.99
C LYS A 45 -26.51 27.37 13.99
N ARG A 46 -26.13 27.28 15.27
CA ARG A 46 -27.02 26.81 16.35
C ARG A 46 -26.93 27.70 17.60
N GLY A 47 -27.87 28.62 17.74
CA GLY A 47 -27.94 29.50 18.92
C GLY A 47 -26.80 30.51 18.98
N LYS A 48 -26.58 31.09 20.17
CA LYS A 48 -25.56 32.12 20.41
C LYS A 48 -24.70 31.82 21.63
N HIS A 49 -23.41 32.14 21.54
CA HIS A 49 -22.46 32.15 22.67
C HIS A 49 -21.79 33.52 22.75
N ASN A 50 -21.87 34.18 23.91
CA ASN A 50 -21.38 35.55 24.12
C ASN A 50 -21.87 36.57 23.05
N GLY A 51 -23.12 36.42 22.60
CA GLY A 51 -23.74 37.30 21.60
C GLY A 51 -23.49 36.91 20.14
N ASN A 52 -22.51 36.06 19.85
CA ASN A 52 -22.14 35.58 18.51
C ASN A 52 -22.87 34.28 18.16
N ASP A 53 -23.21 34.10 16.88
CA ASP A 53 -23.78 32.85 16.38
C ASP A 53 -22.75 31.72 16.51
N ILE A 54 -23.17 30.52 16.92
CA ILE A 54 -22.28 29.35 17.05
C ILE A 54 -22.26 28.60 15.71
N PRO A 55 -21.12 28.53 14.98
CA PRO A 55 -20.99 27.71 13.78
C PRO A 55 -21.22 26.23 14.11
N MET A 56 -21.92 25.51 13.24
CA MET A 56 -22.25 24.10 13.42
C MET A 56 -22.31 23.34 12.09
N CYS A 57 -21.71 22.17 12.04
CA CYS A 57 -21.96 21.16 11.00
C CYS A 57 -22.17 19.79 11.66
N GLY A 58 -22.66 18.82 10.90
CA GLY A 58 -22.87 17.49 11.46
C GLY A 58 -23.02 16.42 10.39
N VAL A 59 -22.75 15.19 10.80
CA VAL A 59 -22.82 13.99 9.95
C VAL A 59 -23.71 12.94 10.61
N PRO A 60 -24.51 12.16 9.85
CA PRO A 60 -25.33 11.10 10.43
C PRO A 60 -24.46 9.98 11.03
N VAL A 61 -24.83 9.49 12.22
CA VAL A 61 -24.07 8.43 12.94
C VAL A 61 -23.89 7.18 12.09
N HIS A 62 -24.92 6.77 11.35
CA HIS A 62 -24.89 5.58 10.48
C HIS A 62 -23.97 5.72 9.25
N ALA A 63 -23.53 6.94 8.93
CA ALA A 63 -22.63 7.22 7.81
C ALA A 63 -21.27 7.79 8.28
N ALA A 64 -21.03 7.84 9.59
CA ALA A 64 -19.89 8.54 10.18
C ALA A 64 -18.53 7.97 9.74
N GLU A 65 -18.43 6.67 9.47
CA GLU A 65 -17.18 6.00 9.06
C GLU A 65 -16.57 6.64 7.79
N GLY A 66 -17.38 6.91 6.76
CA GLY A 66 -16.87 7.53 5.53
C GLY A 66 -16.33 8.95 5.75
N TYR A 67 -16.97 9.70 6.63
CA TYR A 67 -16.51 11.04 7.02
C TYR A 67 -15.24 10.98 7.88
N LEU A 68 -15.14 10.02 8.80
CA LEU A 68 -13.91 9.77 9.56
C LEU A 68 -12.74 9.52 8.62
N LEU A 69 -12.89 8.63 7.62
CA LEU A 69 -11.83 8.34 6.65
C LEU A 69 -11.30 9.60 5.96
N THR A 70 -12.23 10.46 5.54
CA THR A 70 -11.90 11.70 4.82
C THR A 70 -11.16 12.67 5.72
N LEU A 71 -11.58 12.83 6.98
CA LEU A 71 -10.90 13.67 7.96
C LEU A 71 -9.49 13.15 8.28
N ILE A 72 -9.34 11.85 8.53
CA ILE A 72 -8.04 11.24 8.83
C ILE A 72 -7.08 11.40 7.65
N ARG A 73 -7.53 11.18 6.41
CA ARG A 73 -6.72 11.38 5.20
C ARG A 73 -6.30 12.84 4.98
N LYS A 74 -7.08 13.80 5.47
CA LYS A 74 -6.74 15.23 5.47
C LYS A 74 -5.87 15.65 6.66
N GLY A 75 -5.44 14.71 7.50
CA GLY A 75 -4.54 14.94 8.62
C GLY A 75 -5.23 15.37 9.92
N PHE A 76 -6.56 15.28 10.00
CA PHE A 76 -7.27 15.55 11.24
C PHE A 76 -7.24 14.34 12.18
N ARG A 77 -7.24 14.59 13.48
CA ARG A 77 -7.60 13.60 14.51
C ARG A 77 -9.02 13.85 14.96
N VAL A 78 -9.76 12.79 15.32
CA VAL A 78 -11.18 12.91 15.66
C VAL A 78 -11.47 12.22 16.99
N ALA A 79 -11.92 12.99 17.98
CA ALA A 79 -12.44 12.49 19.25
C ALA A 79 -13.93 12.12 19.10
N VAL A 80 -14.27 10.85 19.31
CA VAL A 80 -15.65 10.36 19.22
C VAL A 80 -16.29 10.40 20.60
N CYS A 81 -17.26 11.29 20.77
CA CYS A 81 -17.96 11.51 22.03
C CYS A 81 -19.36 10.90 22.00
N GLU A 82 -19.59 9.94 22.89
CA GLU A 82 -20.81 9.13 22.95
C GLU A 82 -21.70 9.50 24.14
N GLN A 83 -22.96 9.08 24.08
CA GLN A 83 -23.88 9.19 25.21
C GLN A 83 -23.62 8.04 26.19
N MET A 84 -23.23 8.38 27.42
CA MET A 84 -22.88 7.41 28.46
C MET A 84 -24.08 6.89 29.25
N GLU A 85 -25.24 7.50 29.06
CA GLU A 85 -26.51 7.10 29.67
C GLU A 85 -27.65 7.35 28.68
N SER A 86 -28.77 6.67 28.88
CA SER A 86 -29.98 6.90 28.08
C SER A 86 -30.67 8.23 28.47
N PRO A 87 -31.46 8.83 27.57
CA PRO A 87 -32.29 9.99 27.91
C PRO A 87 -33.26 9.72 29.07
N ALA A 88 -33.68 8.47 29.27
CA ALA A 88 -34.54 8.07 30.38
C ALA A 88 -33.79 8.09 31.72
N GLU A 89 -32.56 7.60 31.76
CA GLU A 89 -31.70 7.65 32.95
C GLU A 89 -31.31 9.07 33.31
N ALA A 90 -30.97 9.91 32.32
CA ALA A 90 -30.74 11.32 32.55
C ALA A 90 -31.98 11.99 33.20
N LYS A 91 -33.19 11.75 32.66
CA LYS A 91 -34.43 12.27 33.25
C LYS A 91 -34.64 11.84 34.70
N LYS A 92 -34.18 10.65 35.12
CA LYS A 92 -34.22 10.22 36.53
C LYS A 92 -33.36 11.10 37.44
N ARG A 93 -32.27 11.70 36.91
CA ARG A 93 -31.41 12.66 37.63
C ARG A 93 -32.01 14.08 37.69
N GLY A 94 -33.08 14.34 36.94
CA GLY A 94 -33.81 15.62 36.92
C GLY A 94 -34.29 16.00 35.52
N SER A 95 -35.42 16.70 35.42
CA SER A 95 -36.06 17.04 34.12
C SER A 95 -35.23 17.98 33.23
N LYS A 96 -34.24 18.68 33.79
CA LYS A 96 -33.31 19.58 33.09
C LYS A 96 -31.89 19.02 32.98
N SER A 97 -31.64 17.79 33.44
CA SER A 97 -30.31 17.20 33.39
C SER A 97 -29.91 16.94 31.93
N VAL A 98 -28.66 17.23 31.60
CA VAL A 98 -28.09 16.91 30.29
C VAL A 98 -27.54 15.49 30.37
N VAL A 99 -27.83 14.68 29.33
CA VAL A 99 -27.25 13.34 29.14
C VAL A 99 -25.72 13.43 29.25
N LYS A 100 -25.14 12.64 30.16
CA LYS A 100 -23.70 12.55 30.35
C LYS A 100 -23.06 12.02 29.07
N ARG A 101 -21.97 12.66 28.67
CA ARG A 101 -21.21 12.32 27.48
C ARG A 101 -19.74 12.30 27.83
N ASP A 102 -19.02 11.43 27.14
CA ASP A 102 -17.58 11.30 27.27
C ASP A 102 -16.99 10.82 25.96
N VAL A 103 -15.69 11.06 25.76
CA VAL A 103 -14.96 10.55 24.61
C VAL A 103 -14.63 9.09 24.85
N VAL A 104 -15.15 8.22 23.99
CA VAL A 104 -14.92 6.77 24.06
C VAL A 104 -13.74 6.32 23.22
N ARG A 105 -13.28 7.19 22.30
CA ARG A 105 -12.16 6.90 21.40
C ARG A 105 -11.59 8.18 20.80
N LEU A 106 -10.27 8.19 20.62
CA LEU A 106 -9.58 9.13 19.72
C LEU A 106 -9.16 8.37 18.46
N VAL A 107 -9.66 8.79 17.30
CA VAL A 107 -9.34 8.22 15.99
C VAL A 107 -8.18 9.01 15.39
N THR A 108 -7.10 8.31 15.08
CA THR A 108 -5.86 8.88 14.51
C THR A 108 -5.40 8.02 13.32
N PRO A 109 -4.51 8.52 12.45
CA PRO A 109 -4.05 7.76 11.28
C PRO A 109 -3.44 6.39 11.63
N GLY A 110 -2.70 6.30 12.74
CA GLY A 110 -2.10 5.03 13.19
C GLY A 110 -3.04 4.13 13.98
N THR A 111 -4.24 4.57 14.35
CA THR A 111 -5.12 3.86 15.29
C THR A 111 -6.43 3.32 14.72
N LEU A 112 -6.45 3.10 13.41
CA LEU A 112 -7.60 2.61 12.65
C LEU A 112 -7.77 1.09 12.81
N THR A 113 -9.02 0.64 12.95
CA THR A 113 -9.37 -0.79 13.17
C THR A 113 -10.50 -1.30 12.27
N GLU A 114 -11.29 -0.38 11.74
CA GLU A 114 -12.43 -0.65 10.87
C GLU A 114 -11.96 -1.01 9.45
N ASP A 115 -12.52 -2.05 8.86
CA ASP A 115 -12.17 -2.48 7.50
C ASP A 115 -12.41 -1.38 6.46
N ALA A 116 -13.46 -0.58 6.63
CA ALA A 116 -13.77 0.53 5.72
C ALA A 116 -12.71 1.64 5.73
N LEU A 117 -11.92 1.74 6.81
CA LEU A 117 -10.89 2.78 6.98
C LEU A 117 -9.49 2.30 6.60
N LEU A 118 -9.31 0.99 6.42
CA LEU A 118 -8.02 0.36 6.20
C LEU A 118 -7.88 -0.15 4.77
N GLU A 119 -6.68 -0.02 4.20
CA GLU A 119 -6.34 -0.71 2.96
C GLU A 119 -6.13 -2.20 3.28
N ALA A 120 -6.93 -3.10 2.70
CA ALA A 120 -6.88 -4.53 3.01
C ALA A 120 -5.50 -5.16 2.80
N ARG A 121 -4.83 -4.81 1.70
CA ARG A 121 -3.58 -5.44 1.24
C ARG A 121 -2.31 -4.84 1.86
N ARG A 122 -2.44 -3.92 2.83
CA ARG A 122 -1.33 -3.16 3.43
C ARG A 122 -1.48 -3.06 4.94
N HIS A 123 -0.34 -3.00 5.64
CA HIS A 123 -0.31 -2.72 7.07
C HIS A 123 -0.56 -1.24 7.36
N ASN A 124 -1.24 -0.95 8.47
CA ASN A 124 -1.43 0.41 8.97
C ASN A 124 -0.62 0.60 10.25
N PHE A 125 0.69 0.78 10.10
CA PHE A 125 1.59 0.88 11.25
C PHE A 125 1.47 2.22 11.98
N LEU A 126 1.40 2.12 13.30
CA LEU A 126 1.74 3.16 14.26
C LEU A 126 3.17 2.92 14.72
N ALA A 127 4.03 3.93 14.65
CA ALA A 127 5.42 3.83 15.08
C ALA A 127 5.72 4.81 16.22
N THR A 128 6.74 4.51 17.02
CA THR A 128 7.25 5.35 18.09
C THR A 128 8.77 5.37 18.04
N TYR A 129 9.36 6.56 18.00
CA TYR A 129 10.80 6.76 18.09
C TYR A 129 11.18 7.28 19.47
N ALA A 130 12.14 6.62 20.11
CA ALA A 130 12.63 7.02 21.43
C ALA A 130 14.16 7.16 21.42
N GLU A 131 14.65 8.20 22.11
CA GLU A 131 16.06 8.38 22.43
C GLU A 131 16.24 8.37 23.94
N VAL A 132 17.12 7.51 24.44
CA VAL A 132 17.48 7.42 25.85
C VAL A 132 18.99 7.54 25.96
N ARG A 133 19.47 8.73 26.33
CA ARG A 133 20.90 9.11 26.27
C ARG A 133 21.40 9.03 24.83
N ASP A 134 22.40 8.19 24.55
CA ASP A 134 23.02 8.02 23.24
C ASP A 134 22.48 6.81 22.48
N GLU A 135 21.47 6.12 23.02
CA GLU A 135 20.80 4.99 22.38
C GLU A 135 19.43 5.40 21.86
N SER A 136 19.08 4.95 20.65
CA SER A 136 17.77 5.18 20.05
C SER A 136 17.12 3.87 19.57
N ALA A 137 15.80 3.87 19.52
CA ALA A 137 15.03 2.72 19.07
C ALA A 137 13.72 3.15 18.39
N LEU A 138 13.22 2.27 17.53
CA LEU A 138 11.95 2.39 16.85
C LEU A 138 11.09 1.18 17.24
N ALA A 139 9.92 1.43 17.78
CA ALA A 139 8.89 0.41 17.99
C ALA A 139 7.73 0.69 17.05
N TRP A 140 7.07 -0.34 16.54
CA TRP A 140 5.88 -0.16 15.70
C TRP A 140 4.90 -1.30 15.88
N ALA A 141 3.62 -0.98 15.70
CA ALA A 141 2.53 -1.94 15.79
C ALA A 141 1.49 -1.70 14.70
N ASP A 142 0.85 -2.75 14.24
CA ASP A 142 -0.40 -2.67 13.48
C ASP A 142 -1.53 -3.16 14.37
N ILE A 143 -2.36 -2.22 14.84
CA ILE A 143 -3.48 -2.50 15.74
C ILE A 143 -4.46 -3.50 15.10
N SER A 144 -4.66 -3.42 13.79
CA SER A 144 -5.63 -4.23 13.06
C SER A 144 -5.20 -5.69 12.92
N THR A 145 -3.92 -6.01 13.10
CA THR A 145 -3.39 -7.38 13.01
C THR A 145 -2.71 -7.88 14.29
N GLY A 146 -2.46 -6.97 15.24
CA GLY A 146 -1.72 -7.25 16.46
C GLY A 146 -0.20 -7.34 16.26
N ALA A 147 0.33 -7.16 15.05
CA ALA A 147 1.78 -7.18 14.82
C ALA A 147 2.48 -6.14 15.72
N PHE A 148 3.56 -6.52 16.39
CA PHE A 148 4.30 -5.65 17.31
C PHE A 148 5.80 -5.94 17.26
N HIS A 149 6.58 -4.93 16.92
CA HIS A 149 8.01 -5.05 16.62
C HIS A 149 8.79 -3.92 17.28
N VAL A 150 10.07 -4.17 17.51
CA VAL A 150 11.02 -3.17 18.01
C VAL A 150 12.40 -3.41 17.42
N MET A 151 13.14 -2.33 17.16
CA MET A 151 14.53 -2.41 16.74
C MET A 151 15.37 -1.29 17.37
N PRO A 152 16.60 -1.58 17.81
CA PRO A 152 17.58 -0.54 18.06
C PRO A 152 18.02 0.05 16.71
N LEU A 153 18.27 1.36 16.68
CA LEU A 153 18.88 2.00 15.53
C LEU A 153 19.64 3.25 15.96
N THR A 154 20.47 3.78 15.06
CA THR A 154 21.06 5.12 15.20
C THR A 154 20.16 6.20 14.58
N SER A 155 20.29 7.45 15.00
CA SER A 155 19.48 8.56 14.48
C SER A 155 19.55 8.72 12.95
N VAL A 156 20.72 8.46 12.35
CA VAL A 156 20.94 8.51 10.89
C VAL A 156 20.11 7.44 10.15
N ARG A 157 19.80 6.33 10.81
CA ARG A 157 19.05 5.20 10.25
C ARG A 157 17.53 5.39 10.33
N LEU A 158 17.04 6.38 11.07
CA LEU A 158 15.60 6.60 11.24
C LEU A 158 14.88 6.82 9.91
N SER A 159 15.40 7.68 9.04
CA SER A 159 14.78 7.97 7.75
C SER A 159 14.66 6.74 6.83
N PRO A 160 15.73 5.94 6.62
CA PRO A 160 15.62 4.64 5.93
C PRO A 160 14.57 3.68 6.51
N GLU A 161 14.49 3.55 7.85
CA GLU A 161 13.51 2.66 8.49
C GLU A 161 12.07 3.18 8.36
N LEU A 162 11.85 4.49 8.48
CA LEU A 162 10.55 5.09 8.24
C LEU A 162 10.10 4.94 6.78
N ALA A 163 11.02 5.02 5.82
CA ALA A 163 10.71 4.76 4.41
C ALA A 163 10.43 3.27 4.13
N ARG A 164 11.05 2.35 4.89
CA ARG A 164 10.78 0.90 4.84
C ARG A 164 9.40 0.54 5.38
N LEU A 165 9.07 1.06 6.56
CA LEU A 165 7.82 0.74 7.27
C LEU A 165 6.64 1.54 6.73
N ALA A 166 6.90 2.78 6.29
CA ALA A 166 5.91 3.75 5.85
C ALA A 166 4.70 3.86 6.81
N PRO A 167 4.94 4.12 8.12
CA PRO A 167 3.87 4.17 9.12
C PRO A 167 2.92 5.34 8.83
N SER A 168 1.65 5.16 9.18
CA SER A 168 0.64 6.21 9.04
C SER A 168 0.82 7.32 10.08
N GLU A 169 1.44 6.99 11.20
CA GLU A 169 1.67 7.91 12.32
C GLU A 169 2.96 7.54 13.07
N LEU A 170 3.74 8.56 13.44
CA LEU A 170 4.95 8.46 14.24
C LEU A 170 4.81 9.27 15.53
N ILE A 171 4.97 8.60 16.65
CA ILE A 171 4.96 9.16 18.00
C ILE A 171 6.39 9.53 18.40
N VAL A 172 6.57 10.72 18.96
CA VAL A 172 7.85 11.22 19.47
C VAL A 172 7.65 11.91 20.81
N ALA A 173 8.73 12.07 21.58
CA ALA A 173 8.69 12.81 22.83
C ALA A 173 8.56 14.32 22.57
N ASP A 174 7.80 15.03 23.42
CA ASP A 174 7.65 16.49 23.34
C ASP A 174 9.00 17.22 23.23
N GLY A 175 9.11 18.05 22.20
CA GLY A 175 10.28 18.84 21.86
C GLY A 175 11.19 18.22 20.79
N MET A 176 10.96 16.96 20.40
CA MET A 176 11.67 16.33 19.27
C MET A 176 11.04 16.67 17.91
N GLU A 177 9.82 17.24 17.87
CA GLU A 177 9.15 17.44 16.59
C GLU A 177 9.92 18.40 15.66
N GLN A 178 10.60 19.41 16.21
CA GLN A 178 11.30 20.43 15.41
C GLN A 178 12.48 19.85 14.62
N SER A 179 13.23 18.90 15.18
CA SER A 179 14.39 18.30 14.51
C SER A 179 13.98 17.28 13.44
N LEU A 180 12.81 16.66 13.58
CA LEU A 180 12.37 15.58 12.72
C LEU A 180 11.36 16.01 11.65
N ASN A 181 10.69 17.16 11.82
CA ASN A 181 9.57 17.59 10.97
C ASN A 181 9.92 17.58 9.47
N GLU A 182 11.07 18.13 9.09
CA GLU A 182 11.49 18.19 7.68
C GLU A 182 11.73 16.81 7.06
N THR A 183 12.21 15.84 7.85
CA THR A 183 12.47 14.48 7.37
C THR A 183 11.17 13.69 7.23
N ILE A 184 10.24 13.89 8.16
CA ILE A 184 8.98 13.13 8.26
C ILE A 184 7.94 13.63 7.25
N ARG A 185 7.87 14.95 7.04
CA ARG A 185 6.89 15.57 6.14
C ARG A 185 6.99 15.06 4.71
N ASP A 186 8.21 14.83 4.22
CA ASP A 186 8.46 14.27 2.88
C ASP A 186 7.97 12.84 2.72
N LEU A 187 8.01 12.06 3.80
CA LEU A 187 7.52 10.68 3.81
C LEU A 187 5.99 10.62 3.92
N GLY A 188 5.32 11.75 4.15
CA GLY A 188 3.86 11.83 4.29
C GLY A 188 3.35 11.18 5.57
N ILE A 189 4.17 11.14 6.63
CA ILE A 189 3.86 10.51 7.91
C ILE A 189 3.29 11.56 8.87
N SER A 190 2.22 11.24 9.59
CA SER A 190 1.70 12.13 10.65
C SER A 190 2.61 12.10 11.88
N LEU A 191 3.08 13.25 12.34
CA LEU A 191 3.94 13.37 13.52
C LEU A 191 3.11 13.77 14.75
N THR A 192 3.21 12.97 15.82
CA THR A 192 2.45 13.18 17.05
C THR A 192 3.38 13.28 18.26
N PRO A 193 3.59 14.49 18.83
CA PRO A 193 4.35 14.65 20.06
C PRO A 193 3.51 14.19 21.27
N VAL A 194 4.17 13.49 22.20
CA VAL A 194 3.57 12.98 23.45
C VAL A 194 4.50 13.30 24.62
N GLY A 195 3.90 13.54 25.79
CA GLY A 195 4.61 13.87 27.02
C GLY A 195 5.74 12.89 27.34
N ARG A 196 6.89 13.43 27.78
CA ARG A 196 8.12 12.66 28.07
C ARG A 196 7.94 11.53 29.09
N ALA A 197 6.92 11.62 29.96
CA ALA A 197 6.61 10.56 30.92
C ALA A 197 6.20 9.25 30.24
N SER A 198 5.59 9.30 29.06
CA SER A 198 5.24 8.10 28.27
C SER A 198 6.50 7.33 27.84
N PHE A 199 7.64 8.01 27.72
CA PHE A 199 8.93 7.46 27.31
C PHE A 199 9.81 7.01 28.50
N ASP A 200 9.33 7.04 29.74
CA ASP A 200 10.12 6.52 30.87
C ASP A 200 10.27 4.99 30.79
N SER A 201 11.51 4.51 30.66
CA SER A 201 11.79 3.08 30.47
C SER A 201 11.37 2.21 31.66
N THR A 202 11.34 2.76 32.87
CA THR A 202 11.01 2.01 34.10
C THR A 202 9.50 1.81 34.23
N ALA A 203 8.72 2.85 33.91
CA ALA A 203 7.27 2.76 33.82
C ALA A 203 6.84 1.89 32.63
N ALA A 204 7.54 2.02 31.50
CA ALA A 204 7.31 1.24 30.29
C ALA A 204 7.43 -0.27 30.53
N GLU A 205 8.47 -0.73 31.24
CA GLU A 205 8.65 -2.15 31.57
C GLU A 205 7.42 -2.73 32.28
N LYS A 206 6.88 -2.01 33.26
CA LYS A 206 5.66 -2.40 33.98
C LYS A 206 4.44 -2.46 33.07
N ARG A 207 4.27 -1.47 32.16
CA ARG A 207 3.17 -1.46 31.18
C ARG A 207 3.26 -2.65 30.23
N ILE A 208 4.44 -2.95 29.69
CA ILE A 208 4.64 -4.08 28.77
C ILE A 208 4.38 -5.41 29.50
N CYS A 209 4.94 -5.59 30.69
CA CYS A 209 4.71 -6.80 31.50
C CYS A 209 3.23 -6.98 31.86
N GLY A 210 2.54 -5.88 32.19
CA GLY A 210 1.10 -5.87 32.47
C GLY A 210 0.26 -6.26 31.25
N LEU A 211 0.58 -5.73 30.06
CA LEU A 211 -0.13 -6.06 28.81
C LEU A 211 -0.03 -7.56 28.47
N PHE A 212 1.16 -8.14 28.57
CA PHE A 212 1.38 -9.54 28.21
C PHE A 212 1.24 -10.53 29.37
N HIS A 213 0.87 -10.05 30.56
CA HIS A 213 0.69 -10.88 31.76
C HIS A 213 1.93 -11.72 32.12
N VAL A 214 3.13 -11.15 31.96
CA VAL A 214 4.41 -11.78 32.30
C VAL A 214 5.07 -11.10 33.50
N GLY A 215 5.89 -11.85 34.25
CA GLY A 215 6.63 -11.30 35.39
C GLY A 215 7.85 -10.47 35.00
N ALA A 216 8.42 -10.69 33.81
CA ALA A 216 9.62 -10.04 33.33
C ALA A 216 9.74 -10.11 31.79
N LEU A 217 10.47 -9.18 31.19
CA LEU A 217 10.62 -9.08 29.72
C LEU A 217 11.51 -10.15 29.11
N GLU A 218 12.36 -10.80 29.92
CA GLU A 218 13.25 -11.87 29.49
C GLU A 218 12.51 -13.06 28.88
N ALA A 219 11.20 -13.19 29.14
CA ALA A 219 10.32 -14.15 28.47
C ALA A 219 10.23 -13.94 26.94
N PHE A 220 10.45 -12.71 26.45
CA PHE A 220 10.41 -12.36 25.03
C PHE A 220 11.79 -12.08 24.43
N GLY A 221 12.81 -11.92 25.27
CA GLY A 221 14.18 -11.62 24.86
C GLY A 221 14.79 -10.49 25.69
N SER A 222 16.00 -10.07 25.30
CA SER A 222 16.69 -8.96 25.93
C SER A 222 16.47 -7.65 25.16
N PHE A 223 15.96 -6.65 25.86
CA PHE A 223 15.68 -5.32 25.33
C PHE A 223 16.49 -4.26 26.08
N GLY A 224 17.10 -3.34 25.34
CA GLY A 224 17.76 -2.15 25.86
C GLY A 224 16.76 -1.09 26.33
N ARG A 225 17.28 -0.03 26.96
CA ARG A 225 16.42 1.00 27.57
C ARG A 225 15.63 1.81 26.53
N ALA A 226 16.25 2.12 25.39
CA ALA A 226 15.59 2.81 24.29
C ALA A 226 14.46 1.96 23.69
N GLU A 227 14.69 0.65 23.50
CA GLU A 227 13.68 -0.30 23.00
C GLU A 227 12.46 -0.38 23.93
N ILE A 228 12.70 -0.52 25.23
CA ILE A 228 11.65 -0.55 26.26
C ILE A 228 10.90 0.79 26.28
N SER A 229 11.61 1.93 26.19
CA SER A 229 11.01 3.26 26.13
C SER A 229 10.08 3.43 24.92
N ALA A 230 10.53 3.06 23.71
CA ALA A 230 9.75 3.15 22.49
C ALA A 230 8.48 2.28 22.55
N MET A 231 8.61 1.02 22.98
CA MET A 231 7.48 0.11 23.17
C MET A 231 6.48 0.64 24.21
N GLY A 232 6.99 1.15 25.33
CA GLY A 232 6.16 1.68 26.40
C GLY A 232 5.38 2.91 26.01
N ALA A 233 5.99 3.83 25.25
CA ALA A 233 5.32 5.02 24.73
C ALA A 233 4.28 4.65 23.64
N LEU A 234 4.56 3.65 22.81
CA LEU A 234 3.57 3.10 21.87
C LEU A 234 2.34 2.57 22.62
N ILE A 235 2.54 1.72 23.63
CA ILE A 235 1.45 1.14 24.43
C ILE A 235 0.66 2.21 25.18
N ASP A 236 1.34 3.19 25.78
CA ASP A 236 0.70 4.30 26.48
C ASP A 236 -0.20 5.11 25.53
N TYR A 237 0.27 5.38 24.32
CA TYR A 237 -0.52 6.06 23.30
C TYR A 237 -1.73 5.24 22.83
N LEU A 238 -1.58 3.92 22.69
CA LEU A 238 -2.69 3.02 22.44
C LEU A 238 -3.72 3.07 23.59
N GLU A 239 -3.27 3.08 24.83
CA GLU A 239 -4.15 3.19 26.00
C GLU A 239 -4.94 4.51 25.99
N ILE A 240 -4.29 5.62 25.66
CA ILE A 240 -4.91 6.95 25.53
C ILE A 240 -5.96 6.96 24.42
N THR A 241 -5.59 6.50 23.22
CA THR A 241 -6.45 6.56 22.03
C THR A 241 -7.62 5.60 22.09
N GLN A 242 -7.42 4.41 22.69
CA GLN A 242 -8.45 3.40 22.88
C GLN A 242 -9.17 3.50 24.23
N LYS A 243 -8.91 4.56 25.02
CA LYS A 243 -9.54 4.85 26.32
C LYS A 243 -9.49 3.66 27.29
N GLY A 244 -8.31 3.07 27.43
CA GLY A 244 -8.04 1.95 28.34
C GLY A 244 -8.33 0.56 27.76
N LYS A 245 -8.96 0.46 26.58
CA LYS A 245 -9.17 -0.82 25.89
C LYS A 245 -8.00 -1.14 24.96
N LEU A 246 -6.92 -1.69 25.53
CA LEU A 246 -5.74 -2.04 24.73
C LEU A 246 -6.09 -3.12 23.67
N PRO A 247 -5.55 -2.99 22.45
CA PRO A 247 -5.75 -3.98 21.40
C PRO A 247 -5.02 -5.28 21.70
N LEU A 248 -5.47 -6.35 21.07
CA LEU A 248 -4.77 -7.64 21.10
C LEU A 248 -3.46 -7.54 20.31
N LEU A 249 -2.37 -7.22 21.00
CA LEU A 249 -1.03 -7.25 20.45
C LEU A 249 -0.41 -8.65 20.59
N GLN A 250 0.37 -9.02 19.59
CA GLN A 250 1.24 -10.19 19.61
C GLN A 250 2.51 -9.84 20.41
N THR A 251 3.22 -10.86 20.89
CA THR A 251 4.46 -10.68 21.64
C THR A 251 5.48 -9.87 20.82
N PRO A 252 6.20 -8.93 21.42
CA PRO A 252 7.11 -8.05 20.69
C PRO A 252 8.24 -8.83 20.02
N LEU A 253 8.42 -8.61 18.72
CA LEU A 253 9.53 -9.17 17.96
C LEU A 253 10.67 -8.16 17.86
N LYS A 254 11.86 -8.54 18.36
CA LYS A 254 13.07 -7.75 18.17
C LYS A 254 13.65 -7.98 16.77
N GLU A 255 13.70 -6.95 15.95
CA GLU A 255 14.39 -6.98 14.66
C GLU A 255 15.85 -6.57 14.83
N SER A 256 16.74 -7.24 14.08
CA SER A 256 18.18 -6.94 14.06
C SER A 256 18.58 -6.35 12.72
N GLU A 257 19.38 -5.28 12.74
CA GLU A 257 19.81 -4.56 11.54
C GLU A 257 20.57 -5.46 10.55
N ASP A 258 21.36 -6.39 11.04
CA ASP A 258 22.24 -7.27 10.25
C ASP A 258 21.50 -8.37 9.48
N ARG A 259 20.20 -8.58 9.76
CA ARG A 259 19.40 -9.68 9.20
C ARG A 259 18.64 -9.33 7.92
N VAL A 260 18.59 -8.06 7.53
CA VAL A 260 17.86 -7.58 6.34
C VAL A 260 18.76 -6.77 5.42
N VAL A 261 18.45 -6.80 4.12
CA VAL A 261 19.15 -5.97 3.13
C VAL A 261 18.84 -4.51 3.40
N GLN A 262 19.88 -3.69 3.47
CA GLN A 262 19.74 -2.27 3.76
C GLN A 262 19.45 -1.49 2.49
N ILE A 263 18.36 -0.73 2.50
CA ILE A 263 17.88 0.04 1.33
C ILE A 263 17.42 1.40 1.83
N ASP A 264 18.08 2.46 1.37
CA ASP A 264 17.71 3.82 1.73
C ASP A 264 16.42 4.30 1.05
N ALA A 265 15.88 5.43 1.51
CA ALA A 265 14.61 5.97 1.02
C ALA A 265 14.66 6.32 -0.49
N ALA A 266 15.79 6.87 -0.95
CA ALA A 266 16.00 7.25 -2.35
C ALA A 266 15.99 6.01 -3.26
N THR A 267 16.72 4.96 -2.88
CA THR A 267 16.77 3.69 -3.60
C THR A 267 15.40 3.03 -3.69
N ARG A 268 14.63 3.00 -2.59
CA ARG A 268 13.25 2.44 -2.58
C ARG A 268 12.35 3.16 -3.58
N ARG A 269 12.47 4.48 -3.67
CA ARG A 269 11.72 5.33 -4.60
C ARG A 269 12.19 5.13 -6.04
N ASN A 270 13.50 5.13 -6.29
CA ASN A 270 14.10 4.99 -7.62
C ASN A 270 13.83 3.62 -8.26
N LEU A 271 13.78 2.57 -7.43
CA LEU A 271 13.42 1.22 -7.83
C LEU A 271 11.91 0.97 -7.86
N GLU A 272 11.10 1.95 -7.47
CA GLU A 272 9.63 1.89 -7.46
C GLU A 272 9.12 0.62 -6.76
N LEU A 273 9.68 0.28 -5.58
CA LEU A 273 9.47 -1.03 -4.95
C LEU A 273 8.00 -1.26 -4.58
N THR A 274 7.42 -0.35 -3.80
CA THR A 274 6.03 -0.43 -3.34
C THR A 274 5.14 0.63 -4.00
N ARG A 275 5.72 1.76 -4.40
CA ARG A 275 5.04 2.88 -5.04
C ARG A 275 5.79 3.34 -6.28
N SER A 276 5.05 3.82 -7.29
CA SER A 276 5.63 4.42 -8.49
C SER A 276 6.06 5.88 -8.26
N LEU A 277 6.87 6.43 -9.16
CA LEU A 277 7.30 7.82 -9.13
C LEU A 277 6.14 8.82 -9.31
N SER A 278 5.07 8.42 -10.02
CA SER A 278 3.84 9.20 -10.17
C SER A 278 2.96 9.19 -8.91
N GLY A 279 3.33 8.40 -7.91
CA GLY A 279 2.52 8.15 -6.73
C GLY A 279 1.55 6.98 -6.92
N GLY A 280 1.23 6.32 -5.81
CA GLY A 280 0.36 5.15 -5.77
C GLY A 280 1.06 3.83 -6.07
N ARG A 281 0.27 2.75 -6.08
CA ARG A 281 0.76 1.39 -6.23
C ARG A 281 0.94 0.96 -7.69
N ALA A 282 0.10 1.44 -8.60
CA ALA A 282 0.15 1.04 -10.00
C ALA A 282 1.50 1.42 -10.66
N GLY A 283 2.12 0.47 -11.34
CA GLY A 283 3.45 0.65 -11.95
C GLY A 283 4.62 0.40 -11.01
N SER A 284 4.39 0.00 -9.76
CA SER A 284 5.45 -0.43 -8.83
C SER A 284 5.78 -1.91 -8.99
N LEU A 285 6.95 -2.35 -8.50
CA LEU A 285 7.31 -3.77 -8.45
C LEU A 285 6.26 -4.58 -7.69
N LEU A 286 5.81 -4.09 -6.53
CA LEU A 286 4.77 -4.71 -5.71
C LEU A 286 3.45 -4.92 -6.47
N SER A 287 3.10 -4.03 -7.41
CA SER A 287 1.90 -4.21 -8.23
C SER A 287 2.02 -5.33 -9.25
N VAL A 288 3.22 -5.62 -9.72
CA VAL A 288 3.49 -6.63 -10.76
C VAL A 288 3.66 -8.01 -10.16
N VAL A 289 4.30 -8.11 -8.98
CA VAL A 289 4.57 -9.41 -8.34
C VAL A 289 3.43 -9.91 -7.45
N ASP A 290 2.49 -9.05 -7.08
CA ASP A 290 1.38 -9.44 -6.21
C ASP A 290 0.28 -10.20 -6.96
N ARG A 291 0.31 -11.53 -6.86
CA ARG A 291 -0.76 -12.44 -7.28
C ARG A 291 -1.45 -13.12 -6.09
N THR A 292 -1.35 -12.54 -4.90
CA THR A 292 -1.95 -13.10 -3.67
C THR A 292 -3.47 -12.95 -3.71
N VAL A 293 -4.18 -13.95 -3.18
CA VAL A 293 -5.64 -13.99 -3.20
C VAL A 293 -6.27 -13.61 -1.87
N THR A 294 -5.46 -13.48 -0.80
CA THR A 294 -5.88 -13.04 0.53
C THR A 294 -5.23 -11.71 0.92
N PRO A 295 -5.89 -10.90 1.77
CA PRO A 295 -5.27 -9.69 2.34
C PRO A 295 -3.99 -9.99 3.16
N GLY A 296 -3.99 -11.08 3.94
CA GLY A 296 -2.84 -11.49 4.76
C GLY A 296 -1.61 -11.84 3.93
N GLY A 297 -1.78 -12.61 2.85
CA GLY A 297 -0.71 -12.91 1.91
C GLY A 297 -0.14 -11.65 1.24
N ALA A 298 -1.00 -10.70 0.86
CA ALA A 298 -0.57 -9.43 0.27
C ALA A 298 0.28 -8.58 1.24
N ARG A 299 -0.13 -8.50 2.51
CA ARG A 299 0.64 -7.82 3.56
C ARG A 299 2.01 -8.47 3.78
N LEU A 300 2.04 -9.81 3.83
CA LEU A 300 3.28 -10.56 3.95
C LEU A 300 4.22 -10.35 2.75
N LEU A 301 3.69 -10.28 1.53
CA LEU A 301 4.46 -9.94 0.33
C LEU A 301 5.10 -8.57 0.44
N GLU A 302 4.32 -7.53 0.78
CA GLU A 302 4.83 -6.16 0.95
C GLU A 302 5.93 -6.11 2.01
N GLN A 303 5.75 -6.83 3.13
CA GLN A 303 6.75 -6.93 4.19
C GLN A 303 8.06 -7.57 3.68
N ARG A 304 7.99 -8.72 3.00
CA ARG A 304 9.18 -9.44 2.50
C ARG A 304 9.89 -8.66 1.39
N LEU A 305 9.15 -8.00 0.51
CA LEU A 305 9.72 -7.15 -0.54
C LEU A 305 10.41 -5.93 0.06
N SER A 306 9.83 -5.35 1.12
CA SER A 306 10.39 -4.18 1.80
C SER A 306 11.58 -4.54 2.70
N SER A 307 11.69 -5.79 3.14
CA SER A 307 12.72 -6.29 4.05
C SER A 307 13.30 -7.65 3.60
N PRO A 308 14.03 -7.71 2.46
CA PRO A 308 14.66 -8.94 1.99
C PRO A 308 15.64 -9.49 3.04
N SER A 309 15.71 -10.81 3.19
CA SER A 309 16.51 -11.42 4.26
C SER A 309 17.98 -11.51 3.87
N ARG A 310 18.85 -11.52 4.87
CA ARG A 310 20.27 -11.89 4.77
C ARG A 310 20.58 -13.25 5.40
N ASN A 311 19.56 -13.93 5.94
CA ASN A 311 19.70 -15.26 6.50
C ASN A 311 19.45 -16.30 5.40
N LEU A 312 20.47 -17.10 5.08
CA LEU A 312 20.38 -18.10 4.01
C LEU A 312 19.34 -19.17 4.28
N ASP A 313 19.21 -19.66 5.52
CA ASP A 313 18.21 -20.68 5.85
C ASP A 313 16.79 -20.17 5.62
N VAL A 314 16.54 -18.88 5.91
CA VAL A 314 15.24 -18.23 5.62
C VAL A 314 15.00 -18.11 4.13
N ILE A 315 16.02 -17.71 3.36
CA ILE A 315 15.90 -17.57 1.90
C ILE A 315 15.66 -18.94 1.25
N HIS A 316 16.45 -19.95 1.62
CA HIS A 316 16.35 -21.31 1.09
C HIS A 316 15.02 -21.96 1.47
N GLY A 317 14.58 -21.84 2.73
CA GLY A 317 13.28 -22.36 3.15
C GLY A 317 12.10 -21.76 2.38
N ARG A 318 12.20 -20.48 1.99
CA ARG A 318 11.20 -19.83 1.10
C ARG A 318 11.30 -20.33 -0.33
N LEU A 319 12.51 -20.44 -0.88
CA LEU A 319 12.74 -20.95 -2.24
C LEU A 319 12.28 -22.41 -2.39
N ASP A 320 12.48 -23.24 -1.38
CA ASP A 320 12.01 -24.63 -1.34
C ASP A 320 10.49 -24.70 -1.35
N ALA A 321 9.83 -23.86 -0.55
CA ALA A 321 8.37 -23.74 -0.55
C ALA A 321 7.84 -23.31 -1.92
N VAL A 322 8.45 -22.31 -2.56
CA VAL A 322 8.06 -21.86 -3.91
C VAL A 322 8.32 -22.95 -4.94
N SER A 323 9.40 -23.73 -4.81
CA SER A 323 9.72 -24.83 -5.73
C SER A 323 8.71 -25.95 -5.64
N PHE A 324 8.37 -26.39 -4.42
CA PHE A 324 7.30 -27.37 -4.20
C PHE A 324 5.98 -26.92 -4.87
N ALA A 325 5.56 -25.68 -4.61
CA ALA A 325 4.33 -25.15 -5.19
C ALA A 325 4.45 -24.89 -6.71
N SER A 326 5.66 -24.75 -7.26
CA SER A 326 5.91 -24.57 -8.70
C SER A 326 5.83 -25.90 -9.44
N GLU A 327 6.40 -26.96 -8.87
CA GLU A 327 6.44 -28.32 -9.40
C GLU A 327 5.07 -29.00 -9.31
N ASP A 328 4.38 -28.91 -8.16
CA ASP A 328 3.01 -29.43 -8.01
C ASP A 328 1.96 -28.36 -8.31
N SER A 329 1.75 -28.11 -9.60
CA SER A 329 0.81 -27.09 -10.07
C SER A 329 -0.66 -27.37 -9.73
N LEU A 330 -1.04 -28.64 -9.56
CA LEU A 330 -2.42 -29.01 -9.21
C LEU A 330 -2.70 -28.65 -7.75
N ILE A 331 -1.84 -29.08 -6.82
CA ILE A 331 -1.96 -28.73 -5.40
C ILE A 331 -1.92 -27.21 -5.23
N ALA A 332 -1.00 -26.52 -5.91
CA ALA A 332 -0.93 -25.06 -5.83
C ALA A 332 -2.20 -24.36 -6.34
N SER A 333 -2.84 -24.88 -7.39
CA SER A 333 -4.11 -24.35 -7.90
C SER A 333 -5.26 -24.58 -6.92
N ASP A 334 -5.38 -25.79 -6.38
CA ASP A 334 -6.43 -26.16 -5.42
C ASP A 334 -6.30 -25.34 -4.12
N LEU A 335 -5.07 -25.17 -3.63
CA LEU A 335 -4.77 -24.29 -2.50
C LEU A 335 -5.20 -22.84 -2.78
N ARG A 336 -4.87 -22.29 -3.95
CA ARG A 336 -5.28 -20.92 -4.31
C ARG A 336 -6.79 -20.77 -4.42
N GLU A 337 -7.51 -21.78 -4.90
CA GLU A 337 -8.97 -21.76 -4.94
C GLU A 337 -9.59 -21.75 -3.54
N ALA A 338 -9.07 -22.58 -2.64
CA ALA A 338 -9.51 -22.61 -1.24
C ALA A 338 -9.17 -21.28 -0.52
N LEU A 339 -7.95 -20.78 -0.69
CA LEU A 339 -7.49 -19.52 -0.10
C LEU A 339 -8.32 -18.31 -0.53
N ARG A 340 -8.81 -18.28 -1.78
CA ARG A 340 -9.70 -17.19 -2.26
C ARG A 340 -11.00 -17.10 -1.47
N LYS A 341 -11.44 -18.19 -0.83
CA LYS A 341 -12.66 -18.26 -0.01
C LYS A 341 -12.38 -17.89 1.46
N THR A 342 -11.13 -17.62 1.82
CA THR A 342 -10.72 -17.31 3.19
C THR A 342 -10.85 -15.81 3.48
N PRO A 343 -11.61 -15.42 4.53
CA PRO A 343 -11.69 -14.03 4.97
C PRO A 343 -10.45 -13.59 5.76
N ASP A 344 -10.35 -12.29 6.06
CA ASP A 344 -9.23 -11.71 6.83
C ASP A 344 -9.38 -11.99 8.34
N LEU A 345 -8.82 -13.12 8.79
CA LEU A 345 -8.89 -13.57 10.18
C LEU A 345 -8.24 -12.59 11.17
N ASP A 346 -7.08 -12.02 10.82
CA ASP A 346 -6.33 -11.10 11.70
C ASP A 346 -7.21 -9.92 12.12
N ARG A 347 -7.84 -9.27 11.13
CA ARG A 347 -8.64 -8.06 11.36
C ARG A 347 -9.97 -8.35 12.05
N ALA A 348 -10.60 -9.48 11.73
CA ALA A 348 -11.79 -9.93 12.45
C ALA A 348 -11.48 -10.16 13.94
N LEU A 349 -10.37 -10.85 14.24
CA LEU A 349 -9.95 -11.11 15.62
C LEU A 349 -9.61 -9.83 16.38
N SER A 350 -8.87 -8.90 15.75
CA SER A 350 -8.55 -7.60 16.36
C SER A 350 -9.82 -6.80 16.68
N ARG A 351 -10.79 -6.73 15.77
CA ARG A 351 -12.08 -6.03 16.02
C ARG A 351 -12.87 -6.65 17.17
N LEU A 352 -12.91 -7.98 17.27
CA LEU A 352 -13.56 -8.65 18.40
C LEU A 352 -12.89 -8.30 19.72
N SER A 353 -11.55 -8.25 19.77
CA SER A 353 -10.79 -7.90 20.98
C SER A 353 -11.09 -6.49 21.50
N LEU A 354 -11.37 -5.56 20.59
CA LEU A 354 -11.70 -4.16 20.92
C LEU A 354 -13.20 -3.91 21.14
N GLU A 355 -14.03 -4.97 21.10
CA GLU A 355 -15.49 -4.89 21.15
C GLU A 355 -16.09 -4.01 20.04
N ARG A 356 -15.44 -3.99 18.88
CA ARG A 356 -15.85 -3.27 17.67
C ARG A 356 -16.32 -4.19 16.56
N GLY A 357 -16.14 -5.49 16.72
CA GLY A 357 -16.64 -6.49 15.79
C GLY A 357 -18.16 -6.65 15.86
N GLY A 358 -18.70 -7.33 14.86
CA GLY A 358 -20.10 -7.74 14.78
C GLY A 358 -20.26 -9.23 14.45
N PRO A 359 -21.49 -9.71 14.26
CA PRO A 359 -21.76 -11.11 13.96
C PRO A 359 -21.05 -11.63 12.70
N ARG A 360 -20.79 -10.74 11.72
CA ARG A 360 -19.99 -11.06 10.53
C ARG A 360 -18.54 -11.39 10.84
N ASP A 361 -17.94 -10.82 11.88
CA ASP A 361 -16.57 -11.16 12.29
C ASP A 361 -16.53 -12.56 12.90
N LEU A 362 -17.54 -12.96 13.67
CA LEU A 362 -17.67 -14.35 14.16
C LEU A 362 -17.79 -15.34 12.99
N ALA A 363 -18.63 -15.02 12.01
CA ALA A 363 -18.77 -15.84 10.80
C ALA A 363 -17.51 -15.83 9.92
N ALA A 364 -16.76 -14.73 9.86
CA ALA A 364 -15.48 -14.68 9.18
C ALA A 364 -14.49 -15.67 9.82
N ILE A 365 -14.44 -15.73 11.15
CA ILE A 365 -13.58 -16.68 11.87
C ILE A 365 -14.00 -18.12 11.59
N ARG A 366 -15.30 -18.44 11.69
CA ARG A 366 -15.86 -19.75 11.32
C ARG A 366 -15.48 -20.15 9.90
N ASN A 367 -15.73 -19.27 8.93
CA ASN A 367 -15.47 -19.53 7.51
C ASN A 367 -13.97 -19.70 7.23
N GLY A 368 -13.11 -18.90 7.87
CA GLY A 368 -11.66 -19.03 7.71
C GLY A 368 -11.12 -20.33 8.32
N LEU A 369 -11.64 -20.77 9.47
CA LEU A 369 -11.31 -22.07 10.06
C LEU A 369 -11.82 -23.24 9.21
N THR A 370 -13.00 -23.10 8.61
CA THR A 370 -13.55 -24.09 7.66
C THR A 370 -12.60 -24.26 6.46
N GLN A 371 -12.15 -23.15 5.86
CA GLN A 371 -11.19 -23.21 4.75
C GLN A 371 -9.81 -23.70 5.21
N ALA A 372 -9.38 -23.38 6.42
CA ALA A 372 -8.14 -23.89 6.99
C ALA A 372 -8.14 -25.43 7.08
N ALA A 373 -9.27 -26.04 7.48
CA ALA A 373 -9.44 -27.49 7.50
C ALA A 373 -9.42 -28.10 6.08
N VAL A 374 -10.07 -27.47 5.10
CA VAL A 374 -10.03 -27.90 3.68
C VAL A 374 -8.60 -27.86 3.14
N ILE A 375 -7.88 -26.77 3.40
CA ILE A 375 -6.48 -26.59 3.00
C ILE A 375 -5.58 -27.66 3.63
N ALA A 376 -5.78 -27.98 4.91
CA ALA A 376 -5.05 -29.05 5.57
C ALA A 376 -5.30 -30.41 4.90
N GLY A 377 -6.54 -30.69 4.47
CA GLY A 377 -6.89 -31.92 3.76
C GLY A 377 -6.28 -32.03 2.35
N ILE A 378 -6.19 -30.92 1.60
CA ILE A 378 -5.53 -30.90 0.27
C ILE A 378 -4.06 -31.34 0.37
N CYS A 379 -3.39 -30.95 1.45
CA CYS A 379 -1.98 -31.22 1.67
C CYS A 379 -1.71 -32.53 2.44
N GLU A 380 -2.74 -33.31 2.76
CA GLU A 380 -2.59 -34.55 3.51
C GLU A 380 -1.77 -35.60 2.72
N GLY A 381 -0.78 -36.22 3.38
CA GLY A 381 0.09 -37.23 2.77
C GLY A 381 1.16 -36.71 1.83
N GLN A 382 1.30 -35.38 1.69
CA GLN A 382 2.35 -34.76 0.87
C GLN A 382 3.65 -34.57 1.65
N ASP A 383 4.79 -34.67 0.97
CA ASP A 383 6.09 -34.34 1.55
C ASP A 383 6.35 -32.84 1.38
N LEU A 384 6.11 -32.08 2.45
CA LEU A 384 6.10 -30.62 2.42
C LEU A 384 7.42 -30.04 2.96
N PRO A 385 7.94 -28.98 2.33
CA PRO A 385 9.01 -28.17 2.92
C PRO A 385 8.63 -27.67 4.32
N VAL A 386 9.62 -27.54 5.21
CA VAL A 386 9.43 -27.19 6.63
C VAL A 386 8.55 -25.95 6.83
N LEU A 387 8.70 -24.93 5.97
CA LEU A 387 7.90 -23.71 6.03
C LEU A 387 6.40 -24.00 5.82
N LEU A 388 6.06 -24.82 4.81
CA LEU A 388 4.68 -25.18 4.50
C LEU A 388 4.10 -26.17 5.52
N ALA A 389 4.90 -27.14 5.96
CA ALA A 389 4.51 -28.07 7.02
C ALA A 389 4.15 -27.33 8.33
N THR A 390 4.98 -26.36 8.73
CA THR A 390 4.72 -25.51 9.91
C THR A 390 3.46 -24.66 9.71
N ALA A 391 3.28 -24.08 8.53
CA ALA A 391 2.09 -23.30 8.20
C ALA A 391 0.81 -24.14 8.35
N LEU A 392 0.80 -25.38 7.82
CA LEU A 392 -0.34 -26.29 7.92
C LEU A 392 -0.61 -26.78 9.34
N GLN A 393 0.43 -27.06 10.13
CA GLN A 393 0.26 -27.46 11.53
C GLN A 393 -0.49 -26.40 12.33
N ASN A 394 -0.32 -25.12 11.97
CA ASN A 394 -1.03 -24.02 12.62
C ASN A 394 -2.50 -23.89 12.18
N LEU A 395 -2.93 -24.58 11.12
CA LEU A 395 -4.31 -24.52 10.59
C LEU A 395 -5.27 -25.48 11.30
N VAL A 396 -4.76 -26.45 12.05
CA VAL A 396 -5.55 -27.57 12.60
C VAL A 396 -5.77 -27.47 14.11
N GLY A 397 -6.70 -28.29 14.63
CA GLY A 397 -6.99 -28.39 16.06
C GLY A 397 -7.91 -27.28 16.59
N PHE A 398 -8.87 -26.87 15.75
CA PHE A 398 -9.94 -25.92 16.08
C PHE A 398 -11.34 -26.56 16.01
N ASP A 399 -11.44 -27.89 15.95
CA ASP A 399 -12.69 -28.62 15.69
C ASP A 399 -13.80 -28.24 16.67
N ASN A 400 -13.48 -28.12 17.96
CA ASN A 400 -14.45 -27.72 18.99
C ASN A 400 -15.00 -26.31 18.76
N LEU A 401 -14.12 -25.36 18.39
CA LEU A 401 -14.53 -23.98 18.12
C LEU A 401 -15.34 -23.91 16.82
N LEU A 402 -14.91 -24.63 15.79
CA LEU A 402 -15.60 -24.68 14.51
C LEU A 402 -17.02 -25.25 14.67
N ASN A 403 -17.17 -26.40 15.33
CA ASN A 403 -18.47 -27.01 15.61
C ASN A 403 -19.38 -26.06 16.41
N LEU A 404 -18.84 -25.39 17.43
CA LEU A 404 -19.59 -24.39 18.20
C LEU A 404 -20.11 -23.25 17.31
N LEU A 405 -19.27 -22.70 16.44
CA LEU A 405 -19.65 -21.58 15.57
C LEU A 405 -20.59 -22.01 14.45
N ASP A 406 -20.44 -23.22 13.91
CA ASP A 406 -21.33 -23.80 12.89
C ASP A 406 -22.73 -24.07 13.46
N GLU A 407 -22.83 -24.58 14.68
CA GLU A 407 -24.11 -24.78 15.36
C GLU A 407 -24.75 -23.46 15.81
N ALA A 408 -23.95 -22.48 16.24
CA ALA A 408 -24.45 -21.25 16.84
C ALA A 408 -24.88 -20.19 15.83
N LEU A 409 -24.24 -20.09 14.67
CA LEU A 409 -24.41 -18.97 13.74
C LEU A 409 -25.22 -19.35 12.51
N VAL A 410 -26.08 -18.44 12.06
CA VAL A 410 -26.70 -18.56 10.73
C VAL A 410 -25.63 -18.48 9.62
N ALA A 411 -25.97 -18.95 8.41
CA ALA A 411 -25.04 -18.94 7.28
C ALA A 411 -24.51 -17.53 6.97
N GLU A 412 -25.41 -16.55 6.85
CA GLU A 412 -25.10 -15.15 6.56
C GLU A 412 -25.66 -14.23 7.64
N PRO A 413 -24.87 -13.89 8.66
CA PRO A 413 -25.36 -13.01 9.72
C PRO A 413 -25.36 -11.53 9.28
N PRO A 414 -26.24 -10.70 9.88
CA PRO A 414 -26.24 -9.26 9.71
C PRO A 414 -24.93 -8.61 10.18
N LEU A 415 -24.67 -7.40 9.71
CA LEU A 415 -23.47 -6.65 10.04
C LEU A 415 -23.40 -6.29 11.53
N LEU A 416 -24.51 -5.83 12.10
CA LEU A 416 -24.55 -5.27 13.46
C LEU A 416 -25.31 -6.20 14.41
N ALA A 417 -24.73 -6.46 15.59
CA ALA A 417 -25.37 -7.26 16.62
C ALA A 417 -26.69 -6.64 17.14
N ARG A 418 -26.87 -5.31 16.97
CA ARG A 418 -28.10 -4.62 17.40
C ARG A 418 -29.32 -4.98 16.54
N ASP A 419 -29.11 -5.50 15.33
CA ASP A 419 -30.19 -5.81 14.40
C ASP A 419 -30.77 -7.22 14.67
N GLY A 420 -30.03 -8.06 15.41
CA GLY A 420 -30.40 -9.41 15.79
C GLY A 420 -30.55 -10.39 14.61
N GLY A 421 -30.88 -11.65 14.87
CA GLY A 421 -31.10 -12.68 13.85
C GLY A 421 -29.82 -13.34 13.33
N PHE A 422 -28.74 -13.34 14.12
CA PHE A 422 -27.47 -13.99 13.76
C PHE A 422 -27.27 -15.37 14.42
N ILE A 423 -28.06 -15.71 15.43
CA ILE A 423 -28.00 -17.03 16.09
C ILE A 423 -28.90 -18.02 15.35
N ALA A 424 -28.39 -19.22 15.07
CA ALA A 424 -29.12 -20.28 14.38
C ALA A 424 -30.34 -20.77 15.19
N PRO A 425 -31.45 -21.15 14.54
CA PRO A 425 -32.55 -21.84 15.21
C PRO A 425 -32.09 -23.16 15.83
N GLY A 426 -32.59 -23.49 17.02
CA GLY A 426 -32.27 -24.73 17.73
C GLY A 426 -31.02 -24.66 18.61
N PHE A 427 -30.25 -23.58 18.56
CA PHE A 427 -29.03 -23.42 19.37
C PHE A 427 -29.33 -23.07 20.83
N GLU A 428 -30.30 -22.18 21.06
CA GLU A 428 -30.69 -21.73 22.40
C GLU A 428 -32.22 -21.77 22.55
N PRO A 429 -32.79 -22.70 23.34
CA PRO A 429 -34.23 -22.86 23.48
C PRO A 429 -34.96 -21.59 23.95
N GLU A 430 -34.35 -20.82 24.87
CA GLU A 430 -34.92 -19.56 25.37
C GLU A 430 -35.09 -18.52 24.24
N LEU A 431 -34.14 -18.48 23.29
CA LEU A 431 -34.19 -17.59 22.14
C LEU A 431 -35.28 -18.02 21.15
N ASP A 432 -35.41 -19.32 20.91
CA ASP A 432 -36.41 -19.87 20.00
C ASP A 432 -37.84 -19.63 20.52
N GLU A 433 -38.07 -19.77 21.83
CA GLU A 433 -39.35 -19.43 22.46
C GLU A 433 -39.67 -17.93 22.29
N ALA A 434 -38.71 -17.05 22.56
CA ALA A 434 -38.89 -15.61 22.40
C ALA A 434 -39.17 -15.21 20.93
N ARG A 435 -38.49 -15.84 19.96
CA ARG A 435 -38.73 -15.64 18.53
C ARG A 435 -40.12 -16.14 18.12
N THR A 436 -40.52 -17.31 18.62
CA THR A 436 -41.85 -17.89 18.36
C THR A 436 -42.94 -16.97 18.87
N LEU A 437 -42.84 -16.48 20.11
CA LEU A 437 -43.80 -15.52 20.67
C LEU A 437 -43.90 -14.22 19.85
N ARG A 438 -42.77 -13.72 19.33
CA ARG A 438 -42.73 -12.53 18.46
C ARG A 438 -43.44 -12.80 17.13
N ASP A 439 -43.18 -13.94 16.51
CA ASP A 439 -43.62 -14.27 15.15
C ASP A 439 -45.08 -14.76 15.13
N GLU A 440 -45.51 -15.54 16.13
CA GLU A 440 -46.92 -15.86 16.36
C GLU A 440 -47.74 -14.59 16.60
N GLY A 441 -47.22 -13.65 17.39
CA GLY A 441 -47.88 -12.36 17.60
C GLY A 441 -48.15 -11.61 16.29
N ARG A 442 -47.22 -11.63 15.32
CA ARG A 442 -47.45 -11.05 13.98
C ARG A 442 -48.55 -11.77 13.21
N SER A 443 -48.66 -13.09 13.35
CA SER A 443 -49.74 -13.87 12.76
C SER A 443 -51.10 -13.49 13.38
N VAL A 444 -51.14 -13.24 14.68
CA VAL A 444 -52.36 -12.74 15.35
C VAL A 444 -52.76 -11.34 14.85
N ILE A 445 -51.80 -10.45 14.58
CA ILE A 445 -52.07 -9.13 13.97
C ILE A 445 -52.77 -9.27 12.61
N ALA A 446 -52.35 -10.23 11.77
CA ALA A 446 -53.02 -10.50 10.51
C ALA A 446 -54.47 -10.96 10.72
N GLY A 447 -54.71 -11.80 11.72
CA GLY A 447 -56.06 -12.19 12.15
C GLY A 447 -56.92 -11.02 12.64
N PHE A 448 -56.34 -10.07 13.39
CA PHE A 448 -57.04 -8.86 13.82
C PHE A 448 -57.44 -7.94 12.67
N GLN A 449 -56.63 -7.83 11.62
CA GLN A 449 -57.03 -7.03 10.45
C GLN A 449 -58.32 -7.58 9.85
N GLN A 450 -58.42 -8.90 9.67
CA GLN A 450 -59.63 -9.53 9.15
C GLN A 450 -60.82 -9.36 10.11
N LYS A 451 -60.62 -9.66 11.40
CA LYS A 451 -61.63 -9.47 12.46
C LYS A 451 -62.19 -8.04 12.47
N TYR A 452 -61.32 -7.03 12.40
CA TYR A 452 -61.72 -5.63 12.43
C TYR A 452 -62.38 -5.17 11.13
N ALA A 453 -61.95 -5.68 9.97
CA ALA A 453 -62.60 -5.41 8.69
C ALA A 453 -64.03 -5.98 8.66
N GLU A 454 -64.23 -7.20 9.17
CA GLU A 454 -65.55 -7.84 9.29
C GLU A 454 -66.44 -7.11 10.30
N HIS A 455 -65.92 -6.77 11.48
CA HIS A 455 -66.66 -6.08 12.53
C HIS A 455 -67.14 -4.68 12.11
N THR A 456 -66.31 -3.94 11.36
CA THR A 456 -66.64 -2.58 10.90
C THR A 456 -67.33 -2.55 9.54
N GLY A 457 -67.29 -3.64 8.78
CA GLY A 457 -67.69 -3.70 7.38
C GLY A 457 -66.81 -2.87 6.44
N ILE A 458 -65.58 -2.51 6.85
CA ILE A 458 -64.63 -1.71 6.06
C ILE A 458 -63.54 -2.65 5.55
N THR A 459 -63.68 -3.14 4.33
CA THR A 459 -62.72 -4.08 3.71
C THR A 459 -61.37 -3.45 3.38
N SER A 460 -61.32 -2.12 3.22
CA SER A 460 -60.09 -1.38 2.94
C SER A 460 -59.23 -1.10 4.18
N LEU A 461 -59.69 -1.48 5.37
CA LEU A 461 -58.98 -1.28 6.63
C LEU A 461 -57.67 -2.07 6.62
N LYS A 462 -56.57 -1.40 6.98
CA LYS A 462 -55.26 -2.04 7.11
C LYS A 462 -54.68 -1.81 8.49
N ILE A 463 -54.05 -2.83 9.06
CA ILE A 463 -53.17 -2.65 10.21
C ILE A 463 -51.77 -2.38 9.67
N LYS A 464 -51.17 -1.27 10.10
CA LYS A 464 -49.81 -0.88 9.74
C LYS A 464 -48.99 -0.65 11.01
N HIS A 465 -47.67 -0.69 10.86
CA HIS A 465 -46.72 -0.36 11.93
C HIS A 465 -45.87 0.83 11.53
N ASN A 466 -45.61 1.74 12.47
CA ASN A 466 -44.52 2.71 12.36
C ASN A 466 -43.86 2.94 13.72
N ASN A 467 -42.66 3.51 13.73
CA ASN A 467 -41.86 3.65 14.96
C ASN A 467 -42.41 4.68 15.97
N VAL A 468 -43.41 5.49 15.60
CA VAL A 468 -43.96 6.57 16.44
C VAL A 468 -45.28 6.17 17.11
N LEU A 469 -46.18 5.56 16.33
CA LEU A 469 -47.51 5.15 16.75
C LEU A 469 -47.60 3.65 17.06
N GLY A 470 -46.58 2.88 16.68
CA GLY A 470 -46.63 1.44 16.82
C GLY A 470 -47.55 0.78 15.80
N TYR A 471 -48.23 -0.30 16.18
CA TYR A 471 -49.30 -0.90 15.39
C TYR A 471 -50.60 -0.09 15.48
N PHE A 472 -51.14 0.31 14.34
CA PHE A 472 -52.38 1.07 14.25
C PHE A 472 -53.24 0.59 13.08
N ILE A 473 -54.54 0.80 13.24
CA ILE A 473 -55.56 0.61 12.23
C ILE A 473 -55.61 1.87 11.38
N GLU A 474 -55.53 1.76 10.05
CA GLU A 474 -55.60 2.86 9.11
C GLU A 474 -56.79 2.69 8.17
N THR A 475 -57.60 3.75 8.03
CA THR A 475 -58.75 3.80 7.11
C THR A 475 -58.83 5.16 6.43
N THR A 476 -59.62 5.28 5.35
CA THR A 476 -59.82 6.56 4.64
C THR A 476 -60.66 7.51 5.48
N ALA A 477 -60.53 8.83 5.24
CA ALA A 477 -61.33 9.84 5.94
C ALA A 477 -62.84 9.59 5.86
N THR A 478 -63.34 9.13 4.70
CA THR A 478 -64.75 8.76 4.49
C THR A 478 -65.22 7.60 5.37
N HIS A 479 -64.38 6.59 5.59
CA HIS A 479 -64.74 5.45 6.44
C HIS A 479 -64.49 5.73 7.93
N ALA A 480 -63.68 6.74 8.25
CA ALA A 480 -63.34 7.11 9.62
C ALA A 480 -64.53 7.67 10.40
N GLU A 481 -65.47 8.37 9.75
CA GLU A 481 -66.70 8.86 10.40
C GLU A 481 -67.50 7.71 11.05
N LYS A 482 -67.53 6.54 10.40
CA LYS A 482 -68.19 5.35 10.95
C LYS A 482 -67.51 4.84 12.22
N MET A 483 -66.18 4.94 12.28
CA MET A 483 -65.39 4.46 13.43
C MET A 483 -65.36 5.47 14.59
N LEU A 484 -65.56 6.76 14.32
CA LEU A 484 -65.59 7.83 15.32
C LEU A 484 -66.94 7.96 16.05
N ASN A 485 -68.00 7.30 15.55
CA ASN A 485 -69.33 7.35 16.13
C ASN A 485 -69.71 6.04 16.84
N PRO A 486 -70.63 6.07 17.83
CA PRO A 486 -71.14 4.86 18.47
C PRO A 486 -71.84 3.94 17.45
N PRO A 487 -71.74 2.60 17.59
CA PRO A 487 -71.11 1.87 18.69
C PRO A 487 -69.58 1.68 18.56
N PHE A 488 -68.98 1.99 17.41
CA PHE A 488 -67.58 1.67 17.13
C PHE A 488 -66.58 2.55 17.89
N SER A 489 -66.95 3.78 18.23
CA SER A 489 -66.13 4.72 19.01
C SER A 489 -65.77 4.21 20.41
N GLU A 490 -66.46 3.20 20.93
CA GLU A 490 -66.16 2.57 22.22
C GLU A 490 -64.99 1.57 22.13
N THR A 491 -64.77 0.99 20.95
CA THR A 491 -63.71 -0.02 20.72
C THR A 491 -62.47 0.58 20.05
N TYR A 492 -62.68 1.51 19.11
CA TYR A 492 -61.62 2.07 18.28
C TYR A 492 -61.22 3.47 18.75
N ILE A 493 -60.02 3.56 19.32
CA ILE A 493 -59.49 4.77 19.93
C ILE A 493 -58.70 5.56 18.89
N HIS A 494 -59.11 6.80 18.61
CA HIS A 494 -58.43 7.68 17.67
C HIS A 494 -56.99 7.99 18.13
N ARG A 495 -56.03 7.94 17.20
CA ARG A 495 -54.60 8.22 17.45
C ARG A 495 -54.06 9.38 16.64
N GLN A 496 -54.39 9.45 15.35
CA GLN A 496 -53.85 10.48 14.46
C GLN A 496 -54.75 10.66 13.24
N THR A 497 -54.87 11.90 12.76
CA THR A 497 -55.47 12.22 11.46
C THR A 497 -54.39 12.75 10.52
N THR A 498 -54.37 12.25 9.29
CA THR A 498 -53.52 12.72 8.19
C THR A 498 -54.39 13.22 7.03
N ALA A 499 -53.79 13.78 5.98
CA ALA A 499 -54.53 14.42 4.88
C ALA A 499 -55.64 13.54 4.26
N ASN A 500 -55.42 12.22 4.14
CA ASN A 500 -56.37 11.30 3.50
C ASN A 500 -56.81 10.13 4.39
N GLN A 501 -56.21 9.97 5.57
CA GLN A 501 -56.37 8.77 6.38
C GLN A 501 -56.48 9.10 7.87
N VAL A 502 -57.28 8.30 8.57
CA VAL A 502 -57.44 8.39 10.03
C VAL A 502 -56.94 7.09 10.64
N ARG A 503 -56.21 7.21 11.75
CA ARG A 503 -55.54 6.12 12.44
C ARG A 503 -56.18 5.89 13.80
N PHE A 504 -56.46 4.62 14.10
CA PHE A 504 -57.08 4.16 15.34
C PHE A 504 -56.23 3.06 15.99
N THR A 505 -56.47 2.79 17.26
CA THR A 505 -55.95 1.61 17.97
C THR A 505 -57.08 0.95 18.76
N THR A 506 -56.85 -0.22 19.34
CA THR A 506 -57.75 -0.87 20.30
C THR A 506 -56.93 -1.34 21.50
N VAL A 507 -57.58 -1.60 22.64
CA VAL A 507 -56.88 -2.14 23.83
C VAL A 507 -56.21 -3.48 23.48
N GLU A 508 -56.94 -4.37 22.79
CA GLU A 508 -56.47 -5.68 22.35
C GLU A 508 -55.24 -5.58 21.41
N LEU A 509 -55.24 -4.61 20.48
CA LEU A 509 -54.11 -4.38 19.57
C LEU A 509 -52.88 -3.87 20.32
N SER A 510 -53.07 -2.95 21.27
CA SER A 510 -51.97 -2.42 22.12
C SER A 510 -51.37 -3.47 23.05
N GLU A 511 -52.18 -4.39 23.59
CA GLU A 511 -51.70 -5.51 24.43
C GLU A 511 -50.82 -6.48 23.63
N ILE A 512 -51.26 -6.89 22.43
CA ILE A 512 -50.46 -7.76 21.56
C ILE A 512 -49.19 -7.06 21.10
N GLU A 513 -49.28 -5.78 20.72
CA GLU A 513 -48.09 -4.99 20.40
C GLU A 513 -47.07 -5.01 21.54
N THR A 514 -47.51 -4.78 22.78
CA THR A 514 -46.63 -4.80 23.95
C THR A 514 -45.96 -6.16 24.13
N ARG A 515 -46.70 -7.26 23.93
CA ARG A 515 -46.16 -8.62 24.00
C ARG A 515 -45.13 -8.88 22.89
N ILE A 516 -45.41 -8.50 21.65
CA ILE A 516 -44.50 -8.65 20.51
C ILE A 516 -43.21 -7.87 20.73
N LEU A 517 -43.32 -6.62 21.20
CA LEU A 517 -42.16 -5.76 21.48
C LEU A 517 -41.30 -6.34 22.62
N ASN A 518 -41.92 -6.80 23.70
CA ASN A 518 -41.21 -7.44 24.81
C ASN A 518 -40.49 -8.72 24.38
N ALA A 519 -41.15 -9.57 23.59
CA ALA A 519 -40.54 -10.78 23.05
C ALA A 519 -39.37 -10.47 22.09
N GLY A 520 -39.53 -9.45 21.24
CA GLY A 520 -38.46 -8.97 20.36
C GLY A 520 -37.24 -8.42 21.13
N ASN A 521 -37.47 -7.65 22.19
CA ASN A 521 -36.41 -7.12 23.05
C ASN A 521 -35.69 -8.24 23.81
N LEU A 522 -36.43 -9.20 24.35
CA LEU A 522 -35.87 -10.37 25.03
C LEU A 522 -35.00 -11.21 24.08
N ALA A 523 -35.49 -11.47 22.87
CA ALA A 523 -34.71 -12.19 21.85
C ALA A 523 -33.38 -11.47 21.54
N LEU A 524 -33.41 -10.14 21.37
CA LEU A 524 -32.21 -9.35 21.12
C LEU A 524 -31.25 -9.33 22.31
N GLU A 525 -31.76 -9.33 23.54
CA GLU A 525 -30.95 -9.41 24.76
C GLU A 525 -30.22 -10.77 24.85
N ILE A 526 -30.94 -11.87 24.63
CA ILE A 526 -30.36 -13.22 24.62
C ILE A 526 -29.30 -13.33 23.52
N GLU A 527 -29.57 -12.84 22.32
CA GLU A 527 -28.59 -12.84 21.23
C GLU A 527 -27.33 -12.05 21.56
N LYS A 528 -27.44 -10.89 22.21
CA LYS A 528 -26.27 -10.11 22.66
C LYS A 528 -25.45 -10.86 23.71
N ARG A 529 -26.12 -11.57 24.62
CA ARG A 529 -25.46 -12.44 25.61
C ARG A 529 -24.70 -13.57 24.92
N LEU A 530 -25.31 -14.24 23.94
CA LEU A 530 -24.69 -15.29 23.16
C LEU A 530 -23.52 -14.77 22.31
N TYR A 531 -23.67 -13.61 21.68
CA TYR A 531 -22.60 -12.93 20.95
C TYR A 531 -21.35 -12.75 21.82
N LYS A 532 -21.53 -12.22 23.05
CA LYS A 532 -20.41 -12.02 23.98
C LYS A 532 -19.74 -13.34 24.33
N ARG A 533 -20.52 -14.37 24.66
CA ARG A 533 -20.00 -15.73 24.93
C ARG A 533 -19.17 -16.26 23.76
N LEU A 534 -19.70 -16.22 22.53
CA LEU A 534 -18.98 -16.70 21.34
C LEU A 534 -17.69 -15.90 21.09
N SER A 535 -17.74 -14.58 21.28
CA SER A 535 -16.56 -13.73 21.17
C SER A 535 -15.49 -14.10 22.22
N ASP A 536 -15.89 -14.38 23.46
CA ASP A 536 -14.96 -14.72 24.53
C ASP A 536 -14.29 -16.10 24.28
N GLU A 537 -15.03 -17.08 23.76
CA GLU A 537 -14.49 -18.40 23.33
C GLU A 537 -13.47 -18.26 22.19
N ILE A 538 -13.73 -17.38 21.22
CA ILE A 538 -12.78 -17.05 20.14
C ILE A 538 -11.52 -16.41 20.72
N LEU A 539 -11.67 -15.41 21.59
CA LEU A 539 -10.56 -14.65 22.17
C LEU A 539 -9.68 -15.53 23.08
N ALA A 540 -10.24 -16.56 23.71
CA ALA A 540 -9.46 -17.55 24.47
C ALA A 540 -8.45 -18.33 23.60
N LEU A 541 -8.70 -18.43 22.29
CA LEU A 541 -7.83 -19.08 21.31
C LEU A 541 -7.06 -18.10 20.40
N ALA A 542 -7.08 -16.80 20.73
CA ALA A 542 -6.52 -15.74 19.91
C ALA A 542 -5.07 -15.98 19.44
N ALA A 543 -4.19 -16.45 20.32
CA ALA A 543 -2.79 -16.72 19.96
C ALA A 543 -2.66 -17.81 18.87
N ARG A 544 -3.47 -18.87 18.95
CA ARG A 544 -3.49 -19.95 17.94
C ARG A 544 -4.15 -19.47 16.64
N LEU A 545 -5.20 -18.66 16.73
CA LEU A 545 -5.85 -18.07 15.55
C LEU A 545 -4.90 -17.14 14.78
N ASN A 546 -4.09 -16.34 15.47
CA ASN A 546 -3.03 -15.53 14.85
C ASN A 546 -1.98 -16.41 14.12
N GLN A 547 -1.62 -17.56 14.70
CA GLN A 547 -0.73 -18.52 14.03
C GLN A 547 -1.38 -19.13 12.79
N ALA A 548 -2.68 -19.45 12.84
CA ALA A 548 -3.43 -19.93 11.69
C ALA A 548 -3.49 -18.88 10.57
N ALA A 549 -3.77 -17.62 10.90
CA ALA A 549 -3.77 -16.51 9.94
C ALA A 549 -2.41 -16.32 9.26
N ARG A 550 -1.31 -16.41 10.02
CA ARG A 550 0.06 -16.41 9.47
C ARG A 550 0.30 -17.62 8.56
N GLY A 551 -0.17 -18.81 8.94
CA GLY A 551 -0.07 -20.02 8.11
C GLY A 551 -0.80 -19.87 6.77
N LEU A 552 -2.00 -19.29 6.78
CA LEU A 552 -2.76 -18.98 5.55
C LEU A 552 -2.03 -17.96 4.67
N ALA A 553 -1.47 -16.90 5.26
CA ALA A 553 -0.69 -15.91 4.54
C ALA A 553 0.58 -16.50 3.89
N GLU A 554 1.27 -17.41 4.59
CA GLU A 554 2.45 -18.12 4.07
C GLU A 554 2.12 -19.00 2.86
N LEU A 555 1.01 -19.75 2.92
CA LEU A 555 0.53 -20.58 1.82
C LEU A 555 0.11 -19.73 0.62
N ASP A 556 -0.63 -18.64 0.85
CA ASP A 556 -1.03 -17.72 -0.23
C ASP A 556 0.17 -17.06 -0.90
N LEU A 557 1.11 -16.53 -0.13
CA LEU A 557 2.31 -15.92 -0.69
C LEU A 557 3.13 -16.92 -1.51
N THR A 558 3.36 -18.11 -0.95
CA THR A 558 4.16 -19.14 -1.64
C THR A 558 3.50 -19.54 -2.96
N THR A 559 2.21 -19.87 -2.94
CA THR A 559 1.48 -20.27 -4.15
C THR A 559 1.33 -19.11 -5.15
N SER A 560 1.25 -17.86 -4.68
CA SER A 560 1.30 -16.66 -5.51
C SER A 560 2.63 -16.49 -6.25
N LEU A 561 3.75 -16.66 -5.55
CA LEU A 561 5.07 -16.56 -6.17
C LEU A 561 5.33 -17.72 -7.14
N ALA A 562 4.85 -18.93 -6.84
CA ALA A 562 4.91 -20.06 -7.76
C ALA A 562 4.06 -19.85 -9.02
N ASP A 563 2.85 -19.30 -8.87
CA ASP A 563 1.99 -18.92 -10.00
C ASP A 563 2.64 -17.84 -10.88
N LEU A 564 3.24 -16.82 -10.26
CA LEU A 564 4.01 -15.78 -10.94
C LEU A 564 5.19 -16.40 -11.70
N ALA A 565 5.95 -17.28 -11.05
CA ALA A 565 7.13 -17.87 -11.62
C ALA A 565 6.83 -18.72 -12.86
N ARG A 566 5.77 -19.55 -12.81
CA ARG A 566 5.31 -20.30 -13.98
C ARG A 566 4.75 -19.41 -15.08
N GLY A 567 3.92 -18.43 -14.70
CA GLY A 567 3.26 -17.56 -15.68
C GLY A 567 4.20 -16.64 -16.45
N GLU A 568 5.32 -16.26 -15.82
CA GLU A 568 6.31 -15.34 -16.39
C GLU A 568 7.65 -15.99 -16.76
N ASN A 569 7.74 -17.34 -16.67
CA ASN A 569 8.96 -18.10 -16.90
C ASN A 569 10.14 -17.59 -16.06
N TRP A 570 9.96 -17.44 -14.76
CA TRP A 570 11.04 -17.07 -13.83
C TRP A 570 11.78 -18.31 -13.37
N CYS A 571 13.08 -18.18 -13.12
CA CYS A 571 13.93 -19.27 -12.68
C CYS A 571 14.16 -19.24 -11.16
N ARG A 572 14.44 -20.41 -10.57
CA ARG A 572 14.94 -20.51 -9.20
C ARG A 572 16.37 -19.95 -9.14
N PRO A 573 16.66 -18.89 -8.35
CA PRO A 573 18.03 -18.41 -8.19
C PRO A 573 18.83 -19.35 -7.27
N GLN A 574 20.13 -19.47 -7.52
CA GLN A 574 21.10 -19.94 -6.53
C GLN A 574 21.51 -18.78 -5.64
N VAL A 575 21.38 -18.91 -4.32
CA VAL A 575 21.75 -17.88 -3.35
C VAL A 575 22.70 -18.46 -2.31
N ASP A 576 23.85 -17.82 -2.09
CA ASP A 576 24.85 -18.26 -1.11
C ASP A 576 25.67 -17.09 -0.51
N THR A 577 26.69 -17.40 0.29
CA THR A 577 27.54 -16.38 0.96
C THR A 577 28.64 -15.80 0.08
N SER A 578 28.76 -16.22 -1.18
CA SER A 578 29.79 -15.72 -2.10
C SER A 578 29.53 -14.25 -2.48
N ARG A 579 30.38 -13.73 -3.37
CA ARG A 579 30.17 -12.42 -4.04
C ARG A 579 29.83 -12.61 -5.52
N ALA A 580 29.31 -13.78 -5.89
CA ALA A 580 28.79 -14.03 -7.22
C ALA A 580 27.63 -13.08 -7.55
N PHE A 581 27.51 -12.72 -8.81
CA PHE A 581 26.35 -12.04 -9.35
C PHE A 581 26.31 -12.35 -10.83
N GLU A 582 25.77 -13.50 -11.17
CA GLU A 582 25.62 -13.97 -12.54
C GLU A 582 24.14 -14.06 -12.87
N VAL A 583 23.72 -13.35 -13.91
CA VAL A 583 22.35 -13.32 -14.40
C VAL A 583 22.41 -13.59 -15.90
N GLN A 584 21.75 -14.64 -16.36
CA GLN A 584 21.61 -14.98 -17.78
C GLN A 584 20.16 -14.72 -18.20
N GLY A 585 19.96 -14.01 -19.31
CA GLY A 585 18.63 -13.69 -19.83
C GLY A 585 17.76 -12.87 -18.85
N GLY A 586 18.38 -11.95 -18.10
CA GLY A 586 17.68 -11.12 -17.13
C GLY A 586 16.67 -10.18 -17.79
N ARG A 587 15.52 -9.96 -17.13
CA ARG A 587 14.43 -9.10 -17.62
C ARG A 587 13.94 -8.17 -16.51
N HIS A 588 13.54 -6.95 -16.88
CA HIS A 588 12.98 -6.00 -15.92
C HIS A 588 11.49 -6.31 -15.71
N PRO A 589 11.05 -6.78 -14.53
CA PRO A 589 9.70 -7.33 -14.35
C PRO A 589 8.60 -6.29 -14.64
N VAL A 590 8.78 -5.04 -14.20
CA VAL A 590 7.78 -3.97 -14.42
C VAL A 590 7.71 -3.53 -15.88
N VAL A 591 8.85 -3.27 -16.52
CA VAL A 591 8.90 -2.82 -17.92
C VAL A 591 8.45 -3.93 -18.87
N GLU A 592 8.84 -5.18 -18.63
CA GLU A 592 8.36 -6.35 -19.39
C GLU A 592 6.84 -6.45 -19.34
N HIS A 593 6.25 -6.31 -18.14
CA HIS A 593 4.80 -6.32 -17.98
C HIS A 593 4.12 -5.15 -18.70
N ALA A 594 4.69 -3.93 -18.60
CA ALA A 594 4.13 -2.74 -19.23
C ALA A 594 4.16 -2.81 -20.77
N LEU A 595 5.27 -3.26 -21.37
CA LEU A 595 5.39 -3.44 -22.83
C LEU A 595 4.36 -4.44 -23.35
N ARG A 596 4.21 -5.58 -22.65
CA ARG A 596 3.23 -6.60 -23.02
C ARG A 596 1.79 -6.07 -23.01
N GLN A 597 1.44 -5.18 -22.07
CA GLN A 597 0.11 -4.57 -22.01
C GLN A 597 -0.12 -3.46 -23.04
N GLN A 598 0.89 -2.64 -23.34
CA GLN A 598 0.72 -1.43 -24.15
C GLN A 598 0.88 -1.67 -25.65
N SER A 599 1.94 -2.37 -26.05
CA SER A 599 2.28 -2.57 -27.47
C SER A 599 2.28 -4.04 -27.89
N GLY A 600 2.33 -4.97 -26.93
CA GLY A 600 2.49 -6.40 -27.21
C GLY A 600 3.91 -6.78 -27.63
N ASP A 601 4.86 -5.85 -27.53
CA ASP A 601 6.26 -6.08 -27.86
C ASP A 601 6.94 -6.99 -26.82
N ALA A 602 7.93 -7.76 -27.28
CA ALA A 602 8.77 -8.57 -26.41
C ALA A 602 9.86 -7.71 -25.72
N PHE A 603 10.10 -7.97 -24.44
CA PHE A 603 11.23 -7.37 -23.73
C PHE A 603 12.55 -8.07 -24.14
N VAL A 604 13.60 -7.31 -24.41
CA VAL A 604 14.92 -7.84 -24.77
C VAL A 604 15.68 -8.24 -23.50
N ALA A 605 15.88 -9.54 -23.30
CA ALA A 605 16.62 -10.08 -22.16
C ALA A 605 18.13 -9.79 -22.27
N ASN A 606 18.79 -9.59 -21.13
CA ASN A 606 20.20 -9.20 -21.06
C ASN A 606 20.95 -9.93 -19.95
N ASP A 607 22.20 -10.31 -20.25
CA ASP A 607 23.10 -10.94 -19.29
C ASP A 607 23.82 -9.89 -18.42
N CYS A 608 24.19 -10.28 -17.20
CA CYS A 608 24.98 -9.46 -16.30
C CYS A 608 25.87 -10.35 -15.43
N ASP A 609 27.18 -10.07 -15.41
CA ASP A 609 28.14 -10.77 -14.57
C ASP A 609 28.99 -9.75 -13.79
N LEU A 610 28.63 -9.57 -12.52
CA LEU A 610 29.33 -8.77 -11.52
C LEU A 610 29.95 -9.66 -10.43
N SER A 611 30.26 -10.91 -10.77
CA SER A 611 30.89 -11.83 -9.84
C SER A 611 32.28 -11.33 -9.45
N ALA A 612 32.52 -11.20 -8.15
CA ALA A 612 33.80 -10.78 -7.60
C ALA A 612 34.46 -11.93 -6.83
N GLU A 613 35.70 -12.28 -7.15
CA GLU A 613 36.54 -13.13 -6.31
C GLU A 613 37.31 -12.26 -5.29
N ASP A 614 38.25 -11.45 -5.79
CA ASP A 614 39.04 -10.49 -5.01
C ASP A 614 38.86 -9.05 -5.56
N GLY A 615 38.56 -8.08 -4.69
CA GLY A 615 38.40 -6.67 -5.04
C GLY A 615 37.01 -6.29 -5.57
N ALA A 616 36.91 -5.16 -6.26
CA ALA A 616 35.64 -4.67 -6.82
C ALA A 616 35.27 -5.36 -8.15
N ALA A 617 33.97 -5.43 -8.43
CA ALA A 617 33.45 -5.81 -9.74
C ALA A 617 32.52 -4.68 -10.23
N ILE A 618 32.96 -3.93 -11.23
CA ILE A 618 32.24 -2.74 -11.71
C ILE A 618 32.08 -2.81 -13.22
N TRP A 619 30.86 -2.57 -13.71
CA TRP A 619 30.61 -2.35 -15.13
C TRP A 619 30.36 -0.87 -15.40
N LEU A 620 31.16 -0.31 -16.32
CA LEU A 620 30.97 1.02 -16.89
C LEU A 620 30.06 0.92 -18.11
N LEU A 621 28.80 1.31 -17.95
CA LEU A 621 27.80 1.23 -19.01
C LEU A 621 27.72 2.53 -19.81
N THR A 622 28.02 2.45 -21.09
CA THR A 622 27.94 3.57 -22.04
C THR A 622 26.88 3.33 -23.12
N GLY A 623 26.39 4.39 -23.73
CA GLY A 623 25.44 4.30 -24.84
C GLY A 623 24.47 5.49 -24.88
N PRO A 624 23.72 5.66 -25.97
CA PRO A 624 22.81 6.79 -26.13
C PRO A 624 21.71 6.83 -25.07
N ASN A 625 21.11 8.01 -24.90
CA ASN A 625 19.90 8.16 -24.12
C ASN A 625 18.76 7.39 -24.79
N MET A 626 17.82 6.88 -23.99
CA MET A 626 16.70 6.01 -24.44
C MET A 626 17.10 4.61 -24.92
N ALA A 627 18.40 4.25 -24.92
CA ALA A 627 18.84 2.92 -25.29
C ALA A 627 18.47 1.83 -24.25
N GLY A 628 18.01 2.20 -23.05
CA GLY A 628 17.61 1.26 -22.00
C GLY A 628 18.64 1.08 -20.87
N LYS A 629 19.66 1.95 -20.77
CA LYS A 629 20.68 1.92 -19.69
C LYS A 629 20.05 1.84 -18.30
N SER A 630 19.21 2.81 -17.93
CA SER A 630 18.56 2.85 -16.62
C SER A 630 17.64 1.65 -16.36
N THR A 631 17.06 1.06 -17.40
CA THR A 631 16.27 -0.17 -17.29
C THR A 631 17.15 -1.36 -16.94
N PHE A 632 18.28 -1.54 -17.63
CA PHE A 632 19.25 -2.59 -17.32
C PHE A 632 19.84 -2.46 -15.91
N LEU A 633 20.15 -1.23 -15.49
CA LEU A 633 20.59 -0.92 -14.14
C LEU A 633 19.58 -1.37 -13.07
N ARG A 634 18.34 -0.88 -13.18
CA ARG A 634 17.27 -1.19 -12.21
C ARG A 634 16.90 -2.67 -12.21
N GLN A 635 16.88 -3.31 -13.37
CA GLN A 635 16.61 -4.73 -13.52
C GLN A 635 17.49 -5.58 -12.59
N ASN A 636 18.81 -5.38 -12.63
CA ASN A 636 19.75 -6.17 -11.84
C ASN A 636 19.58 -5.96 -10.33
N ALA A 637 19.27 -4.73 -9.90
CA ALA A 637 18.91 -4.43 -8.52
C ALA A 637 17.63 -5.17 -8.07
N LEU A 638 16.60 -5.20 -8.93
CA LEU A 638 15.35 -5.89 -8.62
C LEU A 638 15.52 -7.42 -8.58
N ILE A 639 16.34 -8.00 -9.46
CA ILE A 639 16.65 -9.44 -9.45
C ILE A 639 17.33 -9.83 -8.14
N ALA A 640 18.32 -9.06 -7.68
CA ALA A 640 19.00 -9.30 -6.40
C ALA A 640 18.01 -9.29 -5.23
N LEU A 641 17.11 -8.31 -5.23
CA LEU A 641 16.10 -8.12 -4.20
C LEU A 641 15.10 -9.29 -4.17
N LEU A 642 14.57 -9.69 -5.33
CA LEU A 642 13.65 -10.82 -5.45
C LEU A 642 14.30 -12.14 -5.00
N ALA A 643 15.57 -12.37 -5.34
CA ALA A 643 16.31 -13.54 -4.90
C ALA A 643 16.39 -13.62 -3.36
N GLN A 644 16.81 -12.54 -2.69
CA GLN A 644 16.92 -12.48 -1.23
C GLN A 644 15.57 -12.34 -0.50
N MET A 645 14.50 -11.96 -1.20
CA MET A 645 13.14 -12.09 -0.68
C MET A 645 12.75 -13.56 -0.51
N GLY A 646 13.37 -14.47 -1.28
CA GLY A 646 13.02 -15.89 -1.38
C GLY A 646 12.04 -16.18 -2.53
N SER A 647 12.06 -15.36 -3.59
CA SER A 647 11.27 -15.56 -4.81
C SER A 647 12.15 -16.12 -5.93
N TYR A 648 11.49 -16.72 -6.93
CA TYR A 648 12.10 -16.91 -8.25
C TYR A 648 12.33 -15.54 -8.90
N VAL A 649 13.18 -15.48 -9.91
CA VAL A 649 13.64 -14.22 -10.52
C VAL A 649 13.41 -14.20 -12.04
N PRO A 650 13.18 -13.01 -12.64
CA PRO A 650 12.97 -12.84 -14.08
C PRO A 650 14.28 -13.02 -14.87
N ALA A 651 14.80 -14.24 -14.92
CA ALA A 651 16.00 -14.63 -15.65
C ALA A 651 15.86 -16.06 -16.20
N GLU A 652 16.75 -16.48 -17.10
CA GLU A 652 16.87 -17.89 -17.49
C GLU A 652 17.66 -18.67 -16.43
N GLN A 653 18.73 -18.06 -15.92
CA GLN A 653 19.54 -18.57 -14.81
C GLN A 653 20.03 -17.39 -13.96
N ALA A 654 20.18 -17.60 -12.65
CA ALA A 654 20.72 -16.59 -11.74
C ALA A 654 21.49 -17.22 -10.56
N HIS A 655 22.71 -16.74 -10.33
CA HIS A 655 23.51 -17.02 -9.14
C HIS A 655 23.85 -15.71 -8.42
N ILE A 656 23.26 -15.51 -7.25
CA ILE A 656 23.34 -14.27 -6.47
C ILE A 656 23.96 -14.55 -5.11
N GLY A 657 25.21 -14.15 -4.93
CA GLY A 657 25.83 -14.06 -3.61
C GLY A 657 25.20 -12.94 -2.77
N LEU A 658 25.01 -13.16 -1.47
CA LEU A 658 24.30 -12.23 -0.58
C LEU A 658 24.72 -10.77 -0.76
N VAL A 659 23.72 -9.90 -0.95
CA VAL A 659 23.83 -8.45 -0.92
C VAL A 659 23.54 -7.95 0.49
N SER A 660 24.40 -7.08 0.98
CA SER A 660 24.28 -6.46 2.30
C SER A 660 23.41 -5.21 2.27
N GLN A 661 23.64 -4.37 1.26
CA GLN A 661 23.07 -3.05 1.06
C GLN A 661 22.82 -2.84 -0.43
N LEU A 662 21.73 -2.18 -0.76
CA LEU A 662 21.38 -1.80 -2.12
C LEU A 662 21.30 -0.29 -2.20
N PHE A 663 22.09 0.28 -3.09
CA PHE A 663 22.09 1.70 -3.37
C PHE A 663 21.72 1.94 -4.84
N SER A 664 20.80 2.86 -5.09
CA SER A 664 20.40 3.22 -6.45
C SER A 664 20.21 4.71 -6.58
N ARG A 665 21.05 5.31 -7.43
CA ARG A 665 20.91 6.67 -7.92
C ARG A 665 20.51 6.60 -9.40
N VAL A 666 19.22 6.77 -9.70
CA VAL A 666 18.70 6.76 -11.07
C VAL A 666 17.94 8.06 -11.32
N GLY A 667 18.60 9.03 -11.94
CA GLY A 667 18.01 10.31 -12.37
C GLY A 667 17.56 11.25 -11.24
N ALA A 668 17.51 12.55 -11.53
CA ALA A 668 16.98 13.56 -10.60
C ALA A 668 15.51 13.85 -10.90
N SER A 669 14.63 13.70 -9.89
CA SER A 669 13.42 14.52 -9.81
C SER A 669 13.77 15.76 -8.98
N ASP A 670 13.37 16.95 -9.43
CA ASP A 670 13.60 18.20 -8.69
C ASP A 670 13.11 18.10 -7.23
N ASP A 671 13.89 18.65 -6.31
CA ASP A 671 13.44 18.99 -4.95
C ASP A 671 13.39 20.52 -4.81
N LEU A 672 12.59 21.15 -5.68
CA LEU A 672 12.31 22.59 -5.67
C LEU A 672 11.73 23.04 -4.31
N ALA A 673 11.09 22.13 -3.58
CA ALA A 673 10.47 22.41 -2.28
C ALA A 673 11.50 22.74 -1.19
N ARG A 674 12.72 22.17 -1.25
CA ARG A 674 13.79 22.42 -0.27
C ARG A 674 14.80 23.50 -0.66
N GLY A 675 14.66 24.12 -1.83
CA GLY A 675 15.63 25.10 -2.33
C GLY A 675 17.05 24.53 -2.52
N ARG A 676 17.19 23.20 -2.59
CA ARG A 676 18.47 22.53 -2.88
C ARG A 676 18.58 22.33 -4.39
N SER A 677 19.76 22.61 -4.95
CA SER A 677 20.00 22.31 -6.36
C SER A 677 19.96 20.79 -6.59
N THR A 678 19.52 20.37 -7.77
CA THR A 678 19.54 18.95 -8.21
C THR A 678 20.92 18.34 -8.04
N PHE A 679 21.97 19.11 -8.34
CA PHE A 679 23.35 18.71 -8.14
C PHE A 679 23.71 18.50 -6.65
N MET A 680 23.23 19.35 -5.73
CA MET A 680 23.52 19.16 -4.30
C MET A 680 22.85 17.90 -3.76
N VAL A 681 21.60 17.62 -4.14
CA VAL A 681 20.92 16.37 -3.77
C VAL A 681 21.70 15.17 -4.29
N GLU A 682 22.13 15.23 -5.55
CA GLU A 682 22.96 14.20 -6.17
C GLU A 682 24.28 13.96 -5.41
N MET A 683 24.95 15.02 -4.96
CA MET A 683 26.19 14.91 -4.18
C MET A 683 25.96 14.33 -2.78
N VAL A 684 24.85 14.68 -2.12
CA VAL A 684 24.50 14.12 -0.81
C VAL A 684 24.18 12.62 -0.93
N GLU A 685 23.42 12.21 -1.94
CA GLU A 685 23.15 10.80 -2.21
C GLU A 685 24.43 10.03 -2.54
N THR A 686 25.29 10.58 -3.41
CA THR A 686 26.59 9.97 -3.76
C THR A 686 27.49 9.84 -2.53
N ALA A 687 27.56 10.87 -1.68
CA ALA A 687 28.32 10.82 -0.45
C ALA A 687 27.78 9.76 0.52
N ALA A 688 26.46 9.58 0.61
CA ALA A 688 25.86 8.53 1.43
C ALA A 688 26.29 7.14 0.96
N ILE A 689 26.30 6.90 -0.36
CA ILE A 689 26.76 5.65 -0.97
C ILE A 689 28.22 5.38 -0.61
N LEU A 690 29.12 6.33 -0.90
CA LEU A 690 30.56 6.15 -0.69
C LEU A 690 30.91 5.90 0.78
N ASN A 691 30.24 6.58 1.72
CA ASN A 691 30.51 6.43 3.15
C ASN A 691 29.92 5.17 3.77
N GLN A 692 28.90 4.55 3.16
CA GLN A 692 28.16 3.45 3.77
C GLN A 692 28.34 2.10 3.06
N ALA A 693 28.69 2.09 1.77
CA ALA A 693 28.79 0.86 0.99
C ALA A 693 29.94 -0.03 1.48
N ASP A 694 29.62 -1.28 1.84
CA ASP A 694 30.60 -2.32 2.14
C ASP A 694 30.95 -3.16 0.88
N ASP A 695 31.83 -4.16 1.05
CA ASP A 695 32.30 -5.06 0.00
C ASP A 695 31.19 -5.99 -0.55
N ARG A 696 30.05 -6.07 0.13
CA ARG A 696 28.87 -6.85 -0.26
C ARG A 696 27.75 -5.98 -0.79
N ALA A 697 27.91 -4.66 -0.81
CA ALA A 697 26.93 -3.74 -1.37
C ALA A 697 26.78 -3.94 -2.89
N LEU A 698 25.57 -3.71 -3.39
CA LEU A 698 25.26 -3.57 -4.80
C LEU A 698 24.92 -2.09 -5.06
N VAL A 699 25.76 -1.44 -5.87
CA VAL A 699 25.68 0.00 -6.12
C VAL A 699 25.28 0.27 -7.56
N ILE A 700 24.20 1.03 -7.75
CA ILE A 700 23.69 1.44 -9.05
C ILE A 700 23.82 2.96 -9.17
N LEU A 701 24.64 3.41 -10.12
CA LEU A 701 24.85 4.83 -10.39
C LEU A 701 24.51 5.13 -11.84
N ASP A 702 23.59 6.08 -12.05
CA ASP A 702 23.17 6.53 -13.37
C ASP A 702 23.53 8.01 -13.55
N GLU A 703 24.52 8.27 -14.40
CA GLU A 703 24.81 9.59 -14.96
C GLU A 703 25.22 10.67 -13.92
N ILE A 704 26.07 10.30 -12.96
CA ILE A 704 26.63 11.24 -11.99
C ILE A 704 27.44 12.34 -12.67
N GLY A 705 27.36 13.56 -12.13
CA GLY A 705 28.12 14.73 -12.53
C GLY A 705 27.45 15.55 -13.62
N ARG A 706 26.18 15.30 -13.97
CA ARG A 706 25.49 15.99 -15.08
C ARG A 706 25.09 17.43 -14.73
N GLY A 707 24.85 17.74 -13.45
CA GLY A 707 24.34 19.05 -13.00
C GLY A 707 25.36 20.19 -12.89
N THR A 708 26.60 20.01 -13.36
CA THR A 708 27.71 20.96 -13.19
C THR A 708 28.55 21.08 -14.48
N ALA A 709 29.63 21.88 -14.45
CA ALA A 709 30.58 21.99 -15.55
C ALA A 709 31.15 20.62 -15.93
N THR A 710 31.30 20.35 -17.23
CA THR A 710 31.67 19.03 -17.78
C THR A 710 32.92 18.43 -17.11
N TYR A 711 33.96 19.24 -16.91
CA TYR A 711 35.20 18.76 -16.28
C TYR A 711 35.06 18.51 -14.77
N ASP A 712 34.28 19.32 -14.07
CA ASP A 712 34.02 19.11 -12.64
C ASP A 712 33.19 17.83 -12.46
N GLY A 713 32.15 17.66 -13.29
CA GLY A 713 31.31 16.47 -13.32
C GLY A 713 32.09 15.19 -13.64
N LEU A 714 32.91 15.22 -14.70
CA LEU A 714 33.81 14.12 -15.05
C LEU A 714 34.77 13.80 -13.90
N SER A 715 35.39 14.81 -13.29
CA SER A 715 36.35 14.61 -12.19
C SER A 715 35.70 13.96 -10.97
N ILE A 716 34.47 14.36 -10.63
CA ILE A 716 33.71 13.76 -9.53
C ILE A 716 33.32 12.32 -9.85
N ALA A 717 32.82 12.06 -11.05
CA ALA A 717 32.45 10.71 -11.47
C ALA A 717 33.67 9.77 -11.49
N TRP A 718 34.82 10.27 -11.96
CA TRP A 718 36.10 9.57 -11.95
C TRP A 718 36.54 9.21 -10.53
N ALA A 719 36.59 10.20 -9.62
CA ALA A 719 36.98 9.98 -8.23
C ALA A 719 36.01 9.03 -7.49
N THR A 720 34.72 9.11 -7.82
CA THR A 720 33.68 8.24 -7.26
C THR A 720 33.91 6.79 -7.70
N LEU A 721 34.20 6.54 -8.98
CA LEU A 721 34.52 5.20 -9.48
C LEU A 721 35.78 4.64 -8.82
N GLU A 722 36.84 5.44 -8.70
CA GLU A 722 38.07 5.03 -8.02
C GLU A 722 37.83 4.69 -6.55
N HIS A 723 36.99 5.45 -5.86
CA HIS A 723 36.65 5.18 -4.46
C HIS A 723 35.85 3.88 -4.30
N LEU A 724 34.82 3.66 -5.13
CA LEU A 724 34.06 2.40 -5.13
C LEU A 724 34.95 1.19 -5.42
N HIS A 725 35.93 1.36 -6.31
CA HIS A 725 36.88 0.32 -6.68
C HIS A 725 37.89 0.01 -5.56
N ALA A 726 38.54 1.05 -5.03
CA ALA A 726 39.69 0.89 -4.14
C ALA A 726 39.33 0.80 -2.65
N ALA A 727 38.32 1.55 -2.21
CA ALA A 727 37.95 1.65 -0.80
C ALA A 727 36.76 0.74 -0.45
N ASN A 728 35.62 0.88 -1.13
CA ASN A 728 34.44 0.07 -0.84
C ASN A 728 34.57 -1.36 -1.37
N GLN A 729 35.30 -1.52 -2.49
CA GLN A 729 35.49 -2.79 -3.19
C GLN A 729 34.18 -3.49 -3.57
N CYS A 730 33.10 -2.77 -3.82
CA CYS A 730 31.76 -3.32 -3.96
C CYS A 730 31.45 -3.86 -5.38
N ARG A 731 30.23 -4.39 -5.56
CA ARG A 731 29.67 -4.70 -6.88
C ARG A 731 28.93 -3.46 -7.38
N ALA A 732 29.24 -2.97 -8.57
CA ALA A 732 28.61 -1.76 -9.08
C ALA A 732 28.26 -1.78 -10.57
N LEU A 733 27.13 -1.17 -10.91
CA LEU A 733 26.79 -0.80 -12.28
C LEU A 733 26.80 0.73 -12.37
N PHE A 734 27.71 1.25 -13.18
CA PHE A 734 27.95 2.68 -13.33
C PHE A 734 27.65 3.09 -14.77
N ALA A 735 26.45 3.62 -15.02
CA ALA A 735 26.12 4.21 -16.30
C ALA A 735 26.63 5.65 -16.40
N THR A 736 27.24 6.00 -17.53
CA THR A 736 27.84 7.31 -17.74
C THR A 736 27.71 7.78 -19.19
N HIS A 737 27.63 9.10 -19.36
CA HIS A 737 27.79 9.76 -20.66
C HIS A 737 29.24 10.22 -20.91
N TYR A 738 30.12 10.13 -19.90
CA TYR A 738 31.53 10.46 -20.02
C TYR A 738 32.31 9.31 -20.65
N HIS A 739 32.64 9.44 -21.93
CA HIS A 739 33.43 8.44 -22.66
C HIS A 739 34.85 8.29 -22.11
N GLU A 740 35.39 9.34 -21.51
CA GLU A 740 36.73 9.39 -20.91
C GLU A 740 36.89 8.36 -19.77
N LEU A 741 35.81 8.04 -19.06
CA LEU A 741 35.83 7.02 -18.00
C LEU A 741 36.08 5.61 -18.54
N THR A 742 35.79 5.32 -19.81
CA THR A 742 36.02 3.99 -20.40
C THR A 742 37.50 3.59 -20.40
N ALA A 743 38.41 4.56 -20.34
CA ALA A 743 39.85 4.34 -20.21
C ALA A 743 40.24 3.73 -18.86
N LEU A 744 39.38 3.81 -17.84
CA LEU A 744 39.63 3.24 -16.51
C LEU A 744 39.53 1.71 -16.48
N ALA A 745 38.72 1.10 -17.35
CA ALA A 745 38.61 -0.35 -17.43
C ALA A 745 39.96 -1.02 -17.78
N GLY A 746 40.82 -0.35 -18.54
CA GLY A 746 42.17 -0.83 -18.83
C GLY A 746 43.18 -0.64 -17.69
N LYS A 747 42.84 0.15 -16.66
CA LYS A 747 43.74 0.52 -15.54
C LYS A 747 43.36 -0.14 -14.23
N LEU A 748 42.06 -0.34 -13.99
CA LEU A 748 41.51 -0.84 -12.73
C LEU A 748 41.03 -2.29 -12.90
N LYS A 749 41.68 -3.23 -12.20
CA LYS A 749 41.30 -4.65 -12.23
C LYS A 749 39.86 -4.81 -11.72
N GLY A 750 39.02 -5.52 -12.46
CA GLY A 750 37.62 -5.75 -12.08
C GLY A 750 36.65 -4.66 -12.58
N VAL A 751 37.15 -3.63 -13.27
CA VAL A 751 36.31 -2.66 -14.00
C VAL A 751 36.23 -3.08 -15.46
N ASN A 752 35.01 -3.33 -15.96
CA ASN A 752 34.76 -3.72 -17.35
C ASN A 752 33.87 -2.69 -18.06
N ASN A 753 34.11 -2.44 -19.33
CA ASN A 753 33.21 -1.62 -20.14
C ASN A 753 32.06 -2.47 -20.68
N ALA A 754 30.86 -1.91 -20.68
CA ALA A 754 29.68 -2.43 -21.36
C ALA A 754 29.01 -1.32 -22.16
N THR A 755 28.33 -1.70 -23.25
CA THR A 755 27.57 -0.75 -24.06
C THR A 755 26.26 -1.33 -24.54
N VAL A 756 25.26 -0.47 -24.73
CA VAL A 756 23.98 -0.85 -25.32
C VAL A 756 24.05 -0.74 -26.84
N THR A 757 23.59 -1.77 -27.53
CA THR A 757 23.71 -1.90 -28.99
C THR A 757 22.75 -0.98 -29.71
N VAL A 758 23.29 -0.33 -30.73
CA VAL A 758 22.61 0.62 -31.59
C VAL A 758 22.86 0.20 -33.03
N LYS A 759 21.79 0.10 -33.83
CA LYS A 759 21.89 -0.23 -35.26
C LYS A 759 21.42 0.96 -36.09
N GLU A 760 22.24 1.37 -37.05
CA GLU A 760 21.83 2.34 -38.06
C GLU A 760 21.20 1.59 -39.24
N TRP A 761 19.98 1.98 -39.63
CA TRP A 761 19.27 1.45 -40.79
C TRP A 761 18.65 2.59 -41.58
N GLU A 762 18.99 2.72 -42.87
CA GLU A 762 18.45 3.76 -43.77
C GLU A 762 18.57 5.22 -43.26
N GLY A 763 19.55 5.49 -42.40
CA GLY A 763 19.75 6.81 -41.78
C GLY A 763 18.96 7.03 -40.50
N GLU A 764 18.19 6.03 -40.05
CA GLU A 764 17.53 6.00 -38.74
C GLU A 764 18.34 5.18 -37.73
N VAL A 765 18.24 5.57 -36.46
CA VAL A 765 18.88 4.88 -35.35
C VAL A 765 17.85 3.99 -34.65
N ILE A 766 18.09 2.69 -34.65
CA ILE A 766 17.27 1.68 -33.99
C ILE A 766 17.99 1.21 -32.73
N PHE A 767 17.33 1.34 -31.58
CA PHE A 767 17.82 0.81 -30.31
C PHE A 767 17.46 -0.66 -30.20
N LEU A 768 18.47 -1.54 -30.12
CA LEU A 768 18.24 -2.98 -29.98
C LEU A 768 18.02 -3.39 -28.51
N HIS A 769 18.29 -2.49 -27.56
CA HIS A 769 18.17 -2.72 -26.12
C HIS A 769 19.00 -3.90 -25.57
N GLU A 770 20.02 -4.32 -26.34
CA GLU A 770 20.91 -5.43 -26.01
C GLU A 770 22.26 -4.91 -25.50
N VAL A 771 22.73 -5.41 -24.35
CA VAL A 771 23.94 -4.99 -23.66
C VAL A 771 25.08 -5.96 -23.97
N HIS A 772 26.19 -5.44 -24.47
CA HIS A 772 27.40 -6.21 -24.76
C HIS A 772 28.61 -5.67 -24.01
N LYS A 773 29.58 -6.55 -23.70
CA LYS A 773 30.88 -6.11 -23.18
C LYS A 773 31.63 -5.35 -24.28
N GLY A 774 32.16 -4.18 -23.94
CA GLY A 774 32.81 -3.26 -24.88
C GLY A 774 32.53 -1.80 -24.54
N ALA A 775 33.25 -0.90 -25.21
CA ALA A 775 32.98 0.53 -25.18
C ALA A 775 32.23 0.93 -26.45
N ALA A 776 31.36 1.94 -26.38
CA ALA A 776 30.72 2.50 -27.57
C ALA A 776 31.75 3.16 -28.50
N ASP A 777 31.63 2.91 -29.81
CA ASP A 777 32.56 3.45 -30.83
C ASP A 777 32.41 4.96 -31.05
N ARG A 778 31.23 5.54 -30.73
CA ARG A 778 30.89 6.96 -30.94
C ARG A 778 29.64 7.38 -30.15
N SER A 779 29.43 8.69 -30.01
CA SER A 779 28.19 9.25 -29.46
C SER A 779 27.11 9.41 -30.56
N TYR A 780 25.86 9.07 -30.22
CA TYR A 780 24.71 9.14 -31.14
C TYR A 780 23.79 10.33 -30.87
N GLY A 781 24.23 11.31 -30.07
CA GLY A 781 23.38 12.42 -29.62
C GLY A 781 22.77 13.24 -30.77
N VAL A 782 23.53 13.48 -31.84
CA VAL A 782 23.07 14.24 -33.00
C VAL A 782 22.00 13.48 -33.80
N GLN A 783 22.14 12.16 -33.89
CA GLN A 783 21.19 11.27 -34.55
C GLN A 783 19.89 11.13 -33.74
N VAL A 784 19.97 11.09 -32.41
CA VAL A 784 18.77 11.14 -31.53
C VAL A 784 18.03 12.46 -31.70
N ALA A 785 18.76 13.58 -31.82
CA ALA A 785 18.17 14.87 -32.14
C ALA A 785 17.43 14.86 -33.49
N GLN A 786 17.98 14.19 -34.50
CA GLN A 786 17.32 14.01 -35.80
C GLN A 786 16.00 13.23 -35.64
N LEU A 787 15.98 12.15 -34.86
CA LEU A 787 14.76 11.37 -34.55
C LEU A 787 13.71 12.19 -33.79
N ALA A 788 14.15 13.11 -32.92
CA ALA A 788 13.26 14.05 -32.21
C ALA A 788 12.66 15.13 -33.13
N GLY A 789 13.04 15.17 -34.42
CA GLY A 789 12.52 16.11 -35.40
C GLY A 789 13.27 17.44 -35.46
N LEU A 790 14.54 17.51 -35.03
CA LEU A 790 15.32 18.73 -35.20
C LEU A 790 15.51 19.08 -36.69
N PRO A 791 15.47 20.37 -37.07
CA PRO A 791 15.66 20.78 -38.46
C PRO A 791 16.99 20.28 -39.03
N ALA A 792 16.98 19.82 -40.29
CA ALA A 792 18.16 19.27 -40.95
C ALA A 792 19.37 20.22 -40.93
N SER A 793 19.14 21.53 -41.02
CA SER A 793 20.19 22.56 -40.92
C SER A 793 20.90 22.57 -39.55
N VAL A 794 20.17 22.31 -38.47
CA VAL A 794 20.71 22.22 -37.10
C VAL A 794 21.50 20.92 -36.93
N VAL A 795 20.95 19.79 -37.40
CA VAL A 795 21.62 18.49 -37.36
C VAL A 795 22.94 18.52 -38.12
N GLU A 796 22.94 19.09 -39.33
CA GLU A 796 24.15 19.21 -40.15
C GLU A 796 25.20 20.11 -39.48
N ARG A 797 24.77 21.27 -38.93
CA ARG A 797 25.68 22.14 -38.19
C ARG A 797 26.26 21.43 -36.95
N ALA A 798 25.44 20.69 -36.22
CA ALA A 798 25.87 19.93 -35.05
C ALA A 798 26.90 18.86 -35.41
N ARG A 799 26.75 18.16 -36.54
CA ARG A 799 27.77 17.21 -37.05
C ARG A 799 29.11 17.90 -37.31
N ILE A 800 29.10 19.04 -38.00
CA ILE A 800 30.33 19.81 -38.29
C ILE A 800 31.04 20.22 -36.99
N VAL A 801 30.28 20.70 -36.00
CA VAL A 801 30.85 21.11 -34.71
C VAL A 801 31.40 19.90 -33.94
N LEU A 802 30.69 18.77 -33.95
CA LEU A 802 31.13 17.54 -33.30
C LEU A 802 32.46 17.03 -33.91
N ASP A 803 32.55 16.98 -35.24
CA ASP A 803 33.78 16.57 -35.95
C ASP A 803 34.98 17.46 -35.60
N GLN A 804 34.76 18.75 -35.37
CA GLN A 804 35.82 19.69 -34.96
C GLN A 804 36.29 19.42 -33.52
N LEU A 805 35.34 19.15 -32.60
CA LEU A 805 35.65 18.83 -31.20
C LEU A 805 36.42 17.50 -31.10
N GLU A 806 35.97 16.45 -31.79
CA GLU A 806 36.62 15.13 -31.78
C GLU A 806 38.03 15.15 -32.39
N LYS A 807 38.26 15.92 -33.45
CA LYS A 807 39.60 16.09 -34.05
C LYS A 807 40.57 16.76 -33.07
N THR A 808 40.11 17.77 -32.35
CA THR A 808 40.95 18.54 -31.42
C THR A 808 41.31 17.74 -30.17
N GLU A 809 40.40 16.89 -29.68
CA GLU A 809 40.67 15.93 -28.59
C GLU A 809 41.73 14.89 -28.98
N ARG A 810 41.67 14.37 -30.22
CA ARG A 810 42.66 13.41 -30.73
C ARG A 810 44.06 14.01 -30.90
N GLU A 811 44.17 15.32 -31.06
CA GLU A 811 45.44 16.03 -31.30
C GLU A 811 46.07 16.66 -30.03
N GLY A 812 45.46 16.51 -28.84
CA GLY A 812 46.07 16.89 -27.55
C GLY A 812 46.29 18.40 -27.34
N GLY A 813 45.54 19.26 -28.05
CA GLY A 813 45.73 20.72 -28.06
C GLY A 813 45.10 21.47 -26.87
N LYS A 814 45.80 22.48 -26.33
CA LYS A 814 45.32 23.38 -25.26
C LYS A 814 44.05 24.15 -25.68
N GLN A 815 42.94 23.91 -24.99
CA GLN A 815 41.58 24.44 -25.24
C GLN A 815 41.33 25.97 -25.08
N LYS A 816 42.35 26.82 -24.97
CA LYS A 816 42.13 28.26 -24.68
C LYS A 816 41.54 29.10 -25.83
N THR A 817 41.25 28.50 -26.99
CA THR A 817 40.79 29.19 -28.21
C THR A 817 39.44 28.68 -28.76
N LEU A 818 38.60 28.09 -27.91
CA LEU A 818 37.43 27.32 -28.38
C LEU A 818 36.16 28.11 -28.71
N ILE A 819 35.99 29.35 -28.24
CA ILE A 819 34.73 30.11 -28.46
C ILE A 819 34.88 31.16 -29.56
N ASP A 820 36.07 31.74 -29.74
CA ASP A 820 36.30 32.81 -30.72
C ASP A 820 36.50 32.29 -32.16
N ASP A 821 36.87 31.02 -32.36
CA ASP A 821 37.07 30.40 -33.68
C ASP A 821 35.86 29.59 -34.18
N LEU A 822 34.78 29.50 -33.38
CA LEU A 822 33.51 29.01 -33.89
C LEU A 822 32.91 30.14 -34.76
N PRO A 823 32.71 29.95 -36.08
CA PRO A 823 32.13 30.99 -36.91
C PRO A 823 30.68 31.20 -36.47
N LEU A 824 30.47 32.17 -35.57
CA LEU A 824 29.17 32.47 -34.96
C LEU A 824 28.20 33.11 -35.98
N PHE A 825 28.73 33.59 -37.12
CA PHE A 825 27.96 34.24 -38.19
C PHE A 825 28.48 33.98 -39.62
N SER A 826 29.37 33.02 -39.86
CA SER A 826 29.88 32.74 -41.22
C SER A 826 29.59 31.32 -41.68
N ALA A 827 28.32 31.04 -41.89
CA ALA A 827 27.89 30.07 -42.89
C ALA A 827 26.51 30.51 -43.37
N ALA A 828 26.46 31.30 -44.45
CA ALA A 828 25.30 31.20 -45.32
C ALA A 828 25.14 29.71 -45.64
N PRO A 829 23.91 29.15 -45.64
CA PRO A 829 23.72 27.74 -45.97
C PRO A 829 24.44 27.50 -47.30
N PRO A 830 25.26 26.44 -47.43
CA PRO A 830 25.76 26.06 -48.73
C PRO A 830 24.54 25.95 -49.65
N PRO A 831 24.60 26.46 -50.88
CA PRO A 831 23.50 26.26 -51.82
C PRO A 831 23.19 24.77 -51.84
N PRO A 832 21.89 24.39 -51.92
CA PRO A 832 21.50 22.99 -51.91
C PRO A 832 22.44 22.23 -52.85
N PRO A 833 22.98 21.06 -52.46
CA PRO A 833 23.90 20.32 -53.31
C PRO A 833 23.25 20.25 -54.69
N ALA A 834 23.98 20.72 -55.71
CA ALA A 834 23.51 20.60 -57.08
C ALA A 834 23.05 19.14 -57.25
N PRO A 835 21.81 18.91 -57.75
CA PRO A 835 21.30 17.56 -57.88
C PRO A 835 22.39 16.74 -58.57
N LYS A 836 22.81 15.62 -57.96
CA LYS A 836 23.75 14.70 -58.62
C LYS A 836 23.19 14.49 -60.02
N ALA A 837 23.95 14.88 -61.04
CA ALA A 837 23.51 14.82 -62.42
C ALA A 837 23.00 13.40 -62.66
N SER A 838 21.69 13.28 -62.89
CA SER A 838 21.10 11.98 -63.18
C SER A 838 21.68 11.57 -64.54
N PRO A 839 22.36 10.42 -64.65
CA PRO A 839 22.88 9.94 -65.93
C PRO A 839 21.78 9.90 -67.01
N VAL A 840 20.53 9.68 -66.56
CA VAL A 840 19.33 9.71 -67.40
C VAL A 840 19.01 11.12 -67.89
N ALA A 841 19.14 12.15 -67.04
CA ALA A 841 18.86 13.54 -67.41
C ALA A 841 19.89 14.08 -68.42
N ASP A 842 21.16 13.71 -68.27
CA ASP A 842 22.20 14.07 -69.24
C ASP A 842 21.96 13.37 -70.59
N MET A 843 21.64 12.08 -70.58
CA MET A 843 21.30 11.35 -71.81
C MET A 843 20.06 11.93 -72.50
N LEU A 844 19.06 12.40 -71.76
CA LEU A 844 17.84 13.00 -72.31
C LEU A 844 18.09 14.35 -73.00
N ASN A 845 19.08 15.12 -72.56
CA ASN A 845 19.40 16.42 -73.18
C ASN A 845 19.98 16.28 -74.60
N ASP A 846 20.64 15.17 -74.89
CA ASP A 846 21.29 14.91 -76.18
C ASP A 846 20.40 14.12 -77.17
N ILE A 847 19.18 13.78 -76.77
CA ILE A 847 18.24 13.01 -77.60
C ILE A 847 17.36 13.95 -78.43
N LEU A 848 17.34 13.74 -79.75
CA LEU A 848 16.43 14.39 -80.70
C LEU A 848 15.31 13.41 -81.10
N PRO A 849 14.10 13.50 -80.52
CA PRO A 849 13.06 12.48 -80.69
C PRO A 849 12.58 12.32 -82.14
N ASP A 850 12.58 13.42 -82.89
CA ASP A 850 12.07 13.47 -84.27
C ASP A 850 13.01 12.80 -85.29
N GLU A 851 14.24 12.47 -84.90
CA GLU A 851 15.24 11.83 -85.76
C GLU A 851 15.39 10.32 -85.50
N LEU A 852 14.65 9.77 -84.53
CA LEU A 852 14.76 8.37 -84.14
C LEU A 852 13.80 7.47 -84.92
N THR A 853 14.31 6.33 -85.39
CA THR A 853 13.43 5.26 -85.88
C THR A 853 12.75 4.54 -84.71
N PRO A 854 11.58 3.88 -84.91
CA PRO A 854 10.87 3.19 -83.84
C PRO A 854 11.70 2.15 -83.08
N ARG A 855 12.68 1.52 -83.75
CA ARG A 855 13.58 0.54 -83.13
C ARG A 855 14.64 1.20 -82.26
N GLU A 856 15.22 2.31 -82.71
CA GLU A 856 16.21 3.07 -81.95
C GLU A 856 15.58 3.72 -80.72
N ALA A 857 14.35 4.22 -80.83
CA ALA A 857 13.59 4.75 -79.70
C ALA A 857 13.37 3.67 -78.62
N LEU A 858 13.06 2.43 -79.02
CA LEU A 858 12.88 1.32 -78.08
C LEU A 858 14.20 0.94 -77.39
N ASP A 859 15.30 0.84 -78.14
CA ASP A 859 16.63 0.54 -77.58
C ASP A 859 17.11 1.64 -76.63
N LEU A 860 16.79 2.91 -76.92
CA LEU A 860 17.08 4.05 -76.08
C LEU A 860 16.34 3.98 -74.74
N ILE A 861 15.08 3.53 -74.73
CA ILE A 861 14.30 3.32 -73.50
C ILE A 861 14.96 2.25 -72.61
N TYR A 862 15.47 1.17 -73.19
CA TYR A 862 16.20 0.17 -72.42
C TYR A 862 17.49 0.73 -71.82
N LYS A 863 18.25 1.54 -72.56
CA LYS A 863 19.46 2.22 -72.07
C LYS A 863 19.17 3.21 -70.95
N LEU A 864 18.11 4.02 -71.09
CA LEU A 864 17.68 4.95 -70.03
C LEU A 864 17.23 4.20 -68.77
N LYS A 865 16.61 3.02 -68.91
CA LYS A 865 16.21 2.17 -67.79
C LYS A 865 17.40 1.52 -67.09
N GLU A 866 18.48 1.19 -67.81
CA GLU A 866 19.74 0.75 -67.19
C GLU A 866 20.43 1.90 -66.47
N ALA A 867 20.53 3.08 -67.09
CA ALA A 867 21.12 4.28 -66.50
C ALA A 867 20.36 4.81 -65.27
N ALA A 868 19.07 4.46 -65.12
CA ALA A 868 18.27 4.77 -63.94
C ALA A 868 18.53 3.84 -62.75
N LYS A 869 19.21 2.70 -62.96
CA LYS A 869 19.54 1.72 -61.90
C LYS A 869 20.95 1.91 -61.31
N SER A 870 21.80 2.67 -61.99
CA SER A 870 23.13 3.11 -61.60
C SER A 870 23.08 4.51 -61.01
#